data_AF-A0A8B6G513-F1
#
_entry.id   AF-A0A8B6G513-F1
#
_cell.length_a   1.000
_cell.length_b   1.000
_cell.length_c   1.000
_cell.angle_alpha   90.00
_cell.angle_beta   90.00
_cell.angle_gamma   90.00
#
_symmetry.space_group_name_H-M   'P 1'
#
loop_
_entity.id
_entity.type
_entity.pdbx_description
1 polymer ?
#
loop_
_entity_poly.entity_id
_entity_poly.type
_entity_poly.pdbx_seq_one_letter_code
_entity_poly.pdbx_strand_id
1 'polypeptide(L)'
;DHVTDLLTTIDACQVHLDIALNYDLTKQYLDLMTTYVSIMVLVSKVDDRRLVLSLFNVAHEFLHGAGDTSFPRLGQMVQDYDHPMKKMSEEFVPHSRVLIPAIMSLHVIYPKRNLTAELMRSTQMLSLLAEPAKIMNSPITDMVQCEYLSQDVMEKWIIFGLMLCYQYLQEAKAWDLWKQVLQSGYIVQLCRDEVLHIHGFIVSFFETIKGHNMKKKIDDVREFQHSALQTSPGIHKERRKFLRSALRELTQIYADQPGLLGPKALYVWQGLSVTRDEIHWLLRHFDNPPSKRHNIKLSQEDFVDRQLPELLFYMEELRGLVKKYNQVLQRYFVQYLSGYDSVLLNQLIQNLAVCPEDESIILSSLYNTVASLTVKQVEENVLFDFRGIRLDWFRLQAYTSVGKAALILKDHIDIAKHMNTICFHTKMVDYLDQMLVETSDLSIYCFYTQIYEHQFKQCMEFPAQHRFSIVFPMICAHFMNATHELCPEERHSIGTTSVQYTHWFLKEMSDEVNQVITAICEEQCMLSDKLLPKHSADTIIQTAQKKRPQDKKKKTVAEPIKPGQESARKNREVFTRMDKLHMALTELCYAINYCNVIQVWEHGFVPREFFLQHLETRFNKALVGMMMYNPDTSEIAKPSELLNSVKSVMNVLQGLENYVNIDIARIFNSVLPQQTQHIDSFTGEKTITANYTNW
;
A
#
# COMPACT_ATOMS: atom_id res chain seq x y z
N ASP A 1 -6.19 34.28 -0.23
CA ASP A 1 -6.42 35.08 -1.44
C ASP A 1 -7.17 34.30 -2.50
N HIS A 2 -6.53 33.66 -3.48
CA HIS A 2 -7.25 32.96 -4.57
C HIS A 2 -8.32 31.97 -4.09
N VAL A 3 -8.04 31.22 -3.01
CA VAL A 3 -9.02 30.31 -2.39
C VAL A 3 -10.22 31.10 -1.88
N THR A 4 -9.99 32.16 -1.11
CA THR A 4 -11.03 33.04 -0.55
C THR A 4 -11.87 33.67 -1.67
N ASP A 5 -11.24 34.21 -2.71
CA ASP A 5 -11.93 34.84 -3.85
C ASP A 5 -12.83 33.83 -4.59
N LEU A 6 -12.33 32.61 -4.78
CA LEU A 6 -13.10 31.53 -5.40
C LEU A 6 -14.28 31.11 -4.52
N LEU A 7 -14.07 30.94 -3.20
CA LEU A 7 -15.15 30.58 -2.26
C LEU A 7 -16.23 31.68 -2.23
N THR A 8 -15.86 32.95 -2.21
CA THR A 8 -16.80 34.07 -2.32
C THR A 8 -17.57 34.06 -3.64
N THR A 9 -16.91 33.72 -4.75
CA THR A 9 -17.56 33.60 -6.06
C THR A 9 -18.57 32.45 -6.07
N ILE A 10 -18.21 31.30 -5.52
CA ILE A 10 -19.10 30.12 -5.39
C ILE A 10 -20.34 30.46 -4.57
N ASP A 11 -20.18 31.17 -3.45
CA ASP A 11 -21.30 31.64 -2.64
C ASP A 11 -22.22 32.59 -3.40
N ALA A 12 -21.63 33.56 -4.12
CA ALA A 12 -22.38 34.53 -4.91
C ALA A 12 -23.20 33.84 -6.02
N CYS A 13 -22.66 32.77 -6.60
CA CYS A 13 -23.34 31.93 -7.58
C CYS A 13 -24.38 30.98 -6.95
N GLN A 14 -24.45 30.87 -5.62
CA GLN A 14 -25.36 29.97 -4.89
C GLN A 14 -25.28 28.52 -5.39
N VAL A 15 -24.05 28.01 -5.54
CA VAL A 15 -23.81 26.69 -6.12
C VAL A 15 -24.44 25.60 -5.25
N HIS A 16 -25.19 24.70 -5.88
CA HIS A 16 -25.68 23.47 -5.27
C HIS A 16 -24.59 22.39 -5.35
N LEU A 17 -24.23 21.79 -4.22
CA LEU A 17 -23.24 20.71 -4.15
C LEU A 17 -23.86 19.46 -3.52
N ASP A 18 -23.72 18.34 -4.22
CA ASP A 18 -24.13 17.00 -3.79
C ASP A 18 -23.18 15.96 -4.40
N ILE A 19 -22.43 15.25 -3.55
CA ILE A 19 -21.40 14.30 -3.97
C ILE A 19 -21.95 13.12 -4.78
N ALA A 20 -23.24 12.82 -4.68
CA ALA A 20 -23.91 11.78 -5.46
C ALA A 20 -24.38 12.27 -6.85
N LEU A 21 -24.41 13.59 -7.08
CA LEU A 21 -24.91 14.23 -8.28
C LEU A 21 -23.77 14.86 -9.09
N ASN A 22 -23.23 15.98 -8.61
CA ASN A 22 -22.11 16.71 -9.22
C ASN A 22 -20.82 16.36 -8.49
N TYR A 23 -20.41 15.10 -8.67
CA TYR A 23 -19.31 14.46 -7.94
C TYR A 23 -18.01 15.28 -8.04
N ASP A 24 -17.57 15.63 -9.26
CA ASP A 24 -16.28 16.30 -9.46
C ASP A 24 -16.29 17.70 -8.83
N LEU A 25 -17.38 18.46 -9.01
CA LEU A 25 -17.53 19.78 -8.42
C LEU A 25 -17.55 19.74 -6.89
N THR A 26 -18.32 18.81 -6.32
CA THR A 26 -18.41 18.67 -4.86
C THR A 26 -17.10 18.17 -4.26
N LYS A 27 -16.47 17.16 -4.87
CA LYS A 27 -15.17 16.63 -4.45
C LYS A 27 -14.10 17.73 -4.47
N GLN A 28 -13.95 18.44 -5.58
CA GLN A 28 -12.90 19.46 -5.72
C GLN A 28 -13.12 20.65 -4.77
N TYR A 29 -14.38 21.02 -4.50
CA TYR A 29 -14.71 22.03 -3.49
C TYR A 29 -14.29 21.59 -2.08
N LEU A 30 -14.63 20.35 -1.69
CA LEU A 30 -14.27 19.81 -0.37
C LEU A 30 -12.76 19.58 -0.21
N ASP A 31 -12.08 19.13 -1.27
CA ASP A 31 -10.62 19.00 -1.31
C ASP A 31 -9.92 20.35 -1.17
N LEU A 32 -10.38 21.37 -1.89
CA LEU A 32 -9.83 22.74 -1.78
C LEU A 32 -9.99 23.28 -0.35
N MET A 33 -11.17 23.11 0.24
CA MET A 33 -11.46 23.54 1.61
C MET A 33 -10.57 22.82 2.63
N THR A 34 -10.46 21.49 2.55
CA THR A 34 -9.65 20.73 3.51
C THR A 34 -8.16 20.92 3.31
N THR A 35 -7.71 21.13 2.07
CA THR A 35 -6.33 21.51 1.76
C THR A 35 -6.01 22.87 2.36
N TYR A 36 -6.91 23.85 2.23
CA TYR A 36 -6.75 25.17 2.83
C TYR A 36 -6.63 25.07 4.37
N VAL A 37 -7.54 24.33 5.02
CA VAL A 37 -7.46 24.07 6.47
C VAL A 37 -6.13 23.40 6.84
N SER A 38 -5.73 22.36 6.12
CA SER A 38 -4.51 21.62 6.41
C SER A 38 -3.27 22.50 6.31
N ILE A 39 -3.18 23.34 5.27
CA ILE A 39 -2.06 24.28 5.08
C ILE A 39 -2.02 25.28 6.23
N MET A 40 -3.14 25.91 6.60
CA MET A 40 -3.15 26.90 7.67
C MET A 40 -2.79 26.28 9.03
N VAL A 41 -3.23 25.06 9.29
CA VAL A 41 -2.84 24.31 10.50
C VAL A 41 -1.34 23.95 10.45
N LEU A 42 -0.81 23.49 9.32
CA LEU A 42 0.62 23.17 9.18
C LEU A 42 1.49 24.41 9.38
N VAL A 43 1.14 25.55 8.77
CA VAL A 43 1.85 26.82 8.98
C VAL A 43 1.83 27.21 10.46
N SER A 44 0.72 27.02 11.17
CA SER A 44 0.64 27.33 12.61
C SER A 44 1.54 26.46 13.49
N LYS A 45 1.93 25.28 13.01
CA LYS A 45 2.88 24.38 13.69
C LYS A 45 4.35 24.75 13.48
N VAL A 46 4.66 25.65 12.55
CA VAL A 46 6.04 26.11 12.33
C VAL A 46 6.37 27.17 13.38
N ASP A 47 7.06 26.77 14.46
CA ASP A 47 7.34 27.63 15.62
C ASP A 47 8.09 28.92 15.24
N ASP A 48 9.14 28.79 14.43
CA ASP A 48 10.01 29.91 14.05
C ASP A 48 9.48 30.76 12.88
N ARG A 49 8.25 30.54 12.40
CA ARG A 49 7.68 31.24 11.23
C ARG A 49 7.79 32.76 11.35
N ARG A 50 7.52 33.32 12.54
CA ARG A 50 7.57 34.77 12.79
C ARG A 50 9.00 35.29 12.74
N LEU A 51 9.94 34.52 13.28
CA LEU A 51 11.35 34.87 13.33
C LEU A 51 11.96 34.88 11.93
N VAL A 52 11.75 33.81 11.14
CA VAL A 52 12.28 33.69 9.77
C VAL A 52 11.81 34.85 8.89
N LEU A 53 10.50 35.14 8.91
CA LEU A 53 9.93 36.24 8.14
C LEU A 53 10.46 37.60 8.57
N SER A 54 10.58 37.83 9.88
CA SER A 54 11.08 39.11 10.42
C SER A 54 12.56 39.32 10.08
N LEU A 55 13.39 38.28 10.20
CA LEU A 55 14.81 38.33 9.84
C LEU A 55 15.01 38.63 8.35
N PHE A 56 14.24 37.98 7.48
CA PHE A 56 14.28 38.28 6.05
C PHE A 56 13.92 39.74 5.76
N ASN A 57 12.82 40.24 6.35
CA ASN A 57 12.40 41.63 6.13
C ASN A 57 13.43 42.64 6.65
N VAL A 58 14.01 42.42 7.83
CA VAL A 58 15.05 43.30 8.39
C VAL A 58 16.30 43.30 7.50
N ALA A 59 16.72 42.14 7.01
CA ALA A 59 17.85 42.05 6.08
C ALA A 59 17.54 42.75 4.75
N HIS A 60 16.32 42.59 4.23
CA HIS A 60 15.86 43.28 3.03
C HIS A 60 15.86 44.80 3.21
N GLU A 61 15.36 45.29 4.35
CA GLU A 61 15.36 46.71 4.70
C GLU A 61 16.77 47.28 4.82
N PHE A 62 17.70 46.53 5.42
CA PHE A 62 19.11 46.92 5.48
C PHE A 62 19.77 47.04 4.10
N LEU A 63 19.44 46.13 3.17
CA LEU A 63 20.04 46.10 1.83
C LEU A 63 19.42 47.13 0.87
N HIS A 64 18.12 47.41 1.00
CA HIS A 64 17.36 48.20 0.01
C HIS A 64 16.83 49.53 0.57
N GLY A 65 17.00 49.80 1.87
CA GLY A 65 16.49 51.00 2.54
C GLY A 65 14.97 51.00 2.77
N ALA A 66 14.28 49.90 2.46
CA ALA A 66 12.85 49.72 2.68
C ALA A 66 12.51 48.23 2.90
N GLY A 67 11.52 47.95 3.74
CA GLY A 67 11.00 46.61 3.97
C GLY A 67 10.42 45.97 2.70
N ASP A 68 10.33 44.65 2.68
CA ASP A 68 9.71 43.90 1.59
C ASP A 68 8.23 44.29 1.45
N THR A 69 7.76 44.49 0.23
CA THR A 69 6.39 44.98 -0.04
C THR A 69 5.31 44.01 0.41
N SER A 70 5.62 42.72 0.48
CA SER A 70 4.68 41.66 0.87
C SER A 70 4.67 41.43 2.39
N PHE A 71 5.74 41.82 3.09
CA PHE A 71 5.90 41.57 4.53
C PHE A 71 4.76 42.12 5.39
N PRO A 72 4.23 43.35 5.22
CA PRO A 72 3.13 43.84 6.06
C PRO A 72 1.89 42.95 6.01
N ARG A 73 1.54 42.49 4.81
CA ARG A 73 0.39 41.60 4.59
C ARG A 73 0.66 40.19 5.10
N LEU A 74 1.85 39.65 4.81
CA LEU A 74 2.25 38.31 5.24
C LEU A 74 2.37 38.22 6.77
N GLY A 75 2.94 39.24 7.41
CA GLY A 75 3.02 39.36 8.87
C GLY A 75 1.64 39.42 9.52
N GLN A 76 0.71 40.19 8.93
CA GLN A 76 -0.68 40.23 9.42
C GLN A 76 -1.36 38.86 9.28
N MET A 77 -1.19 38.17 8.16
CA MET A 77 -1.73 36.82 7.97
C MET A 77 -1.20 35.86 9.06
N VAL A 78 0.10 35.86 9.33
CA VAL A 78 0.68 34.98 10.37
C VAL A 78 0.15 35.29 11.78
N GLN A 79 -0.21 36.54 12.06
CA GLN A 79 -0.85 36.93 13.32
C GLN A 79 -2.32 36.52 13.38
N ASP A 80 -3.08 36.76 12.31
CA ASP A 80 -4.51 36.47 12.25
C ASP A 80 -4.79 34.96 12.37
N TYR A 81 -3.94 34.13 11.77
CA TYR A 81 -4.06 32.67 11.78
C TYR A 81 -3.21 31.99 12.86
N ASP A 82 -2.85 32.69 13.94
CA ASP A 82 -2.14 32.07 15.07
C ASP A 82 -2.97 30.95 15.72
N HIS A 83 -4.29 31.14 15.74
CA HIS A 83 -5.27 30.11 16.06
C HIS A 83 -6.11 29.81 14.80
N PRO A 84 -5.58 29.02 13.86
CA PRO A 84 -6.09 28.97 12.49
C PRO A 84 -7.57 28.58 12.44
N MET A 85 -8.00 27.55 13.18
CA MET A 85 -9.41 27.14 13.15
C MET A 85 -10.38 28.17 13.70
N LYS A 86 -9.96 28.98 14.68
CA LYS A 86 -10.80 30.05 15.19
C LYS A 86 -11.05 31.08 14.10
N LYS A 87 -9.96 31.61 13.51
CA LYS A 87 -10.03 32.58 12.43
C LYS A 87 -10.80 32.04 11.22
N MET A 88 -10.51 30.82 10.80
CA MET A 88 -11.19 30.18 9.66
C MET A 88 -12.67 29.95 9.93
N SER A 89 -13.07 29.56 11.15
CA SER A 89 -14.50 29.38 11.47
C SER A 89 -15.29 30.69 11.40
N GLU A 90 -14.65 31.83 11.67
CA GLU A 90 -15.25 33.16 11.51
C GLU A 90 -15.34 33.55 10.03
N GLU A 91 -14.31 33.26 9.24
CA GLU A 91 -14.29 33.51 7.78
C GLU A 91 -15.27 32.63 7.00
N PHE A 92 -15.53 31.41 7.47
CA PHE A 92 -16.42 30.45 6.79
C PHE A 92 -17.91 30.62 7.11
N VAL A 93 -18.28 31.59 7.95
CA VAL A 93 -19.69 31.93 8.21
C VAL A 93 -20.49 32.20 6.91
N PRO A 94 -20.05 33.08 5.98
CA PRO A 94 -20.74 33.28 4.70
C PRO A 94 -20.79 32.00 3.83
N HIS A 95 -19.74 31.18 3.88
CA HIS A 95 -19.58 29.95 3.09
C HIS A 95 -20.47 28.78 3.56
N SER A 96 -21.09 28.89 4.73
CA SER A 96 -21.88 27.81 5.35
C SER A 96 -23.06 27.33 4.49
N ARG A 97 -23.66 28.20 3.68
CA ARG A 97 -24.81 27.85 2.81
C ARG A 97 -24.45 26.89 1.69
N VAL A 98 -23.19 26.87 1.25
CA VAL A 98 -22.69 25.95 0.22
C VAL A 98 -21.99 24.76 0.86
N LEU A 99 -21.19 24.99 1.91
CA LEU A 99 -20.42 23.94 2.58
C LEU A 99 -21.29 22.90 3.30
N ILE A 100 -22.34 23.33 4.02
CA ILE A 100 -23.17 22.38 4.78
C ILE A 100 -23.92 21.39 3.88
N PRO A 101 -24.60 21.81 2.79
CA PRO A 101 -25.19 20.86 1.85
C PRO A 101 -24.18 19.86 1.28
N ALA A 102 -22.97 20.33 0.91
CA ALA A 102 -21.89 19.47 0.41
C ALA A 102 -21.52 18.40 1.44
N ILE A 103 -21.29 18.77 2.70
CA ILE A 103 -20.97 17.80 3.77
C ILE A 103 -22.17 16.89 4.07
N MET A 104 -23.40 17.42 4.07
CA MET A 104 -24.60 16.62 4.36
C MET A 104 -24.90 15.60 3.26
N SER A 105 -24.46 15.82 2.02
CA SER A 105 -24.57 14.80 0.96
C SER A 105 -23.77 13.52 1.27
N LEU A 106 -22.72 13.61 2.10
CA LEU A 106 -21.95 12.45 2.57
C LEU A 106 -22.71 11.61 3.60
N HIS A 107 -23.79 12.12 4.22
CA HIS A 107 -24.53 11.40 5.26
C HIS A 107 -25.09 10.05 4.79
N VAL A 108 -25.37 9.89 3.49
CA VAL A 108 -25.87 8.62 2.92
C VAL A 108 -24.76 7.73 2.36
N ILE A 109 -23.54 8.27 2.22
CA ILE A 109 -22.40 7.59 1.58
C ILE A 109 -21.42 7.08 2.64
N TYR A 110 -20.96 7.97 3.53
CA TYR A 110 -19.95 7.64 4.53
C TYR A 110 -20.35 6.43 5.39
N PRO A 111 -21.57 6.33 5.95
CA PRO A 111 -21.94 5.16 6.76
C PRO A 111 -21.95 3.84 5.97
N LYS A 112 -22.24 3.88 4.66
CA LYS A 112 -22.20 2.70 3.78
C LYS A 112 -20.78 2.27 3.43
N ARG A 113 -19.81 3.17 3.56
CA ARG A 113 -18.39 2.89 3.32
C ARG A 113 -17.65 2.54 4.61
N ASN A 114 -18.04 3.13 5.72
CA ASN A 114 -17.49 2.89 7.06
C ASN A 114 -18.08 1.62 7.73
N LEU A 115 -18.07 0.49 7.02
CA LEU A 115 -18.66 -0.77 7.51
C LEU A 115 -17.73 -1.51 8.47
N THR A 116 -18.27 -2.22 9.45
CA THR A 116 -17.48 -3.17 10.24
C THR A 116 -17.17 -4.42 9.41
N ALA A 117 -16.12 -5.16 9.77
CA ALA A 117 -15.79 -6.42 9.09
C ALA A 117 -16.92 -7.46 9.14
N GLU A 118 -17.75 -7.45 10.20
CA GLU A 118 -18.94 -8.29 10.30
C GLU A 118 -19.99 -7.93 9.24
N LEU A 119 -20.25 -6.63 9.05
CA LEU A 119 -21.19 -6.15 8.06
C LEU A 119 -20.66 -6.34 6.63
N MET A 120 -19.34 -6.21 6.42
CA MET A 120 -18.70 -6.56 5.14
C MET A 120 -18.89 -8.04 4.80
N ARG A 121 -18.82 -8.94 5.80
CA ARG A 121 -19.08 -10.38 5.61
C ARG A 121 -20.55 -10.66 5.31
N SER A 122 -21.48 -10.07 6.07
CA SER A 122 -22.91 -10.33 5.89
C SER A 122 -23.44 -9.79 4.55
N THR A 123 -22.87 -8.70 4.05
CA THR A 123 -23.17 -8.13 2.72
C THR A 123 -22.37 -8.77 1.58
N GLN A 124 -21.47 -9.72 1.90
CA GLN A 124 -20.58 -10.37 0.93
C GLN A 124 -19.80 -9.36 0.06
N MET A 125 -19.32 -8.28 0.69
CA MET A 125 -18.57 -7.21 0.03
C MET A 125 -17.40 -7.78 -0.77
N LEU A 126 -17.21 -7.31 -2.01
CA LEU A 126 -16.16 -7.74 -2.93
C LEU A 126 -16.23 -9.19 -3.42
N SER A 127 -17.23 -10.00 -3.03
CA SER A 127 -17.33 -11.37 -3.53
C SER A 127 -17.87 -11.43 -4.96
N LEU A 128 -17.13 -12.10 -5.84
CA LEU A 128 -17.56 -12.39 -7.22
C LEU A 128 -18.38 -13.66 -7.30
N LEU A 129 -18.27 -14.55 -6.31
CA LEU A 129 -18.88 -15.88 -6.29
C LEU A 129 -20.14 -15.95 -5.44
N ALA A 130 -20.52 -14.85 -4.77
CA ALA A 130 -21.77 -14.76 -4.02
C ALA A 130 -23.01 -15.05 -4.88
N GLU A 131 -23.02 -14.52 -6.12
CA GLU A 131 -24.08 -14.75 -7.10
C GLU A 131 -23.50 -15.20 -8.45
N PRO A 132 -23.15 -16.49 -8.62
CA PRO A 132 -22.44 -16.97 -9.81
C PRO A 132 -23.18 -16.69 -11.12
N ALA A 133 -24.52 -16.69 -11.11
CA ALA A 133 -25.34 -16.36 -12.27
C ALA A 133 -25.19 -14.91 -12.76
N LYS A 134 -24.71 -14.00 -11.90
CA LYS A 134 -24.50 -12.56 -12.20
C LYS A 134 -23.03 -12.20 -12.36
N ILE A 135 -22.13 -13.18 -12.50
CA ILE A 135 -20.69 -12.94 -12.61
C ILE A 135 -20.32 -12.12 -13.86
N MET A 136 -21.11 -12.23 -14.93
CA MET A 136 -20.92 -11.47 -16.17
C MET A 136 -21.57 -10.08 -16.14
N ASN A 137 -22.40 -9.78 -15.14
CA ASN A 137 -23.14 -8.53 -15.08
C ASN A 137 -22.26 -7.42 -14.50
N SER A 138 -22.30 -6.23 -15.08
CA SER A 138 -21.73 -5.03 -14.46
C SER A 138 -22.48 -4.72 -13.16
N PRO A 139 -21.80 -4.37 -12.05
CA PRO A 139 -22.47 -3.90 -10.84
C PRO A 139 -23.27 -2.63 -11.17
N ILE A 140 -24.52 -2.59 -10.70
CA ILE A 140 -25.41 -1.44 -10.87
C ILE A 140 -25.24 -0.55 -9.65
N THR A 141 -24.73 0.66 -9.85
CA THR A 141 -24.65 1.70 -8.83
C THR A 141 -24.94 3.06 -9.45
N ASP A 142 -25.71 3.86 -8.73
CA ASP A 142 -26.03 5.24 -9.12
C ASP A 142 -24.90 6.22 -8.77
N MET A 143 -23.88 5.78 -8.04
CA MET A 143 -22.82 6.62 -7.46
C MET A 143 -21.44 5.98 -7.64
N VAL A 144 -21.08 5.62 -8.88
CA VAL A 144 -19.89 4.79 -9.16
C VAL A 144 -18.59 5.34 -8.56
N GLN A 145 -18.34 6.65 -8.61
CA GLN A 145 -17.11 7.22 -8.05
C GLN A 145 -17.10 7.23 -6.51
N CYS A 146 -18.27 7.16 -5.87
CA CYS A 146 -18.38 7.10 -4.41
C CYS A 146 -18.07 5.70 -3.87
N GLU A 147 -18.06 4.66 -4.70
CA GLU A 147 -17.75 3.28 -4.28
C GLU A 147 -16.24 3.08 -4.00
N TYR A 148 -15.39 3.86 -4.65
CA TYR A 148 -13.93 3.84 -4.48
C TYR A 148 -13.34 5.16 -3.98
N LEU A 149 -14.18 6.14 -3.61
CA LEU A 149 -13.73 7.35 -2.92
C LEU A 149 -13.07 6.97 -1.58
N SER A 150 -11.91 7.52 -1.27
CA SER A 150 -11.20 7.21 -0.02
C SER A 150 -12.05 7.55 1.21
N GLN A 151 -12.14 6.60 2.13
CA GLN A 151 -12.76 6.83 3.44
C GLN A 151 -12.00 7.91 4.21
N ASP A 152 -10.67 7.90 4.15
CA ASP A 152 -9.79 8.87 4.83
C ASP A 152 -10.08 10.31 4.40
N VAL A 153 -10.27 10.51 3.09
CA VAL A 153 -10.62 11.81 2.50
C VAL A 153 -12.00 12.27 2.99
N MET A 154 -13.00 11.39 2.99
CA MET A 154 -14.34 11.72 3.51
C MET A 154 -14.31 12.08 5.00
N GLU A 155 -13.54 11.34 5.81
CA GLU A 155 -13.38 11.65 7.25
C GLU A 155 -12.81 13.06 7.43
N LYS A 156 -11.75 13.40 6.67
CA LYS A 156 -11.13 14.72 6.71
C LYS A 156 -12.10 15.84 6.29
N TRP A 157 -12.88 15.63 5.23
CA TRP A 157 -13.92 16.56 4.80
C TRP A 157 -14.96 16.80 5.91
N ILE A 158 -15.46 15.74 6.53
CA ILE A 158 -16.49 15.83 7.58
C ILE A 158 -15.93 16.50 8.83
N ILE A 159 -14.74 16.11 9.29
CA ILE A 159 -14.10 16.69 10.48
C ILE A 159 -13.90 18.19 10.29
N PHE A 160 -13.17 18.60 9.24
CA PHE A 160 -12.83 20.00 9.04
C PHE A 160 -14.02 20.84 8.61
N GLY A 161 -14.89 20.32 7.73
CA GLY A 161 -16.09 21.03 7.29
C GLY A 161 -17.03 21.37 8.45
N LEU A 162 -17.28 20.42 9.36
CA LEU A 162 -18.13 20.65 10.53
C LEU A 162 -17.42 21.43 11.65
N MET A 163 -16.09 21.48 11.67
CA MET A 163 -15.37 22.42 12.54
C MET A 163 -15.47 23.87 12.04
N LEU A 164 -15.34 24.09 10.73
CA LEU A 164 -15.49 25.42 10.12
C LEU A 164 -16.91 25.97 10.35
N CYS A 165 -17.93 25.13 10.19
CA CYS A 165 -19.33 25.48 10.39
C CYS A 165 -19.92 24.87 11.68
N TYR A 166 -19.20 24.97 12.79
CA TYR A 166 -19.55 24.34 14.08
C TYR A 166 -20.93 24.72 14.63
N GLN A 167 -21.53 25.82 14.16
CA GLN A 167 -22.87 26.23 14.57
C GLN A 167 -23.93 25.19 14.15
N TYR A 168 -23.71 24.51 13.02
CA TYR A 168 -24.60 23.48 12.47
C TYR A 168 -24.54 22.13 13.21
N LEU A 169 -23.55 21.94 14.09
CA LEU A 169 -23.50 20.77 14.98
C LEU A 169 -24.64 20.74 16.01
N GLN A 170 -25.59 21.68 15.98
CA GLN A 170 -26.86 21.57 16.72
C GLN A 170 -27.88 20.70 15.98
N GLU A 171 -27.71 20.49 14.68
CA GLU A 171 -28.58 19.64 13.87
C GLU A 171 -28.25 18.16 14.08
N ALA A 172 -29.29 17.33 14.26
CA ALA A 172 -29.11 15.92 14.59
C ALA A 172 -28.35 15.12 13.53
N LYS A 173 -28.61 15.39 12.23
CA LYS A 173 -27.93 14.70 11.12
C LYS A 173 -26.44 15.04 11.06
N ALA A 174 -26.10 16.33 11.16
CA ALA A 174 -24.71 16.78 11.17
C ALA A 174 -23.96 16.23 12.40
N TRP A 175 -24.62 16.22 13.56
CA TRP A 175 -24.07 15.66 14.78
C TRP A 175 -23.81 14.16 14.70
N ASP A 176 -24.76 13.39 14.15
CA ASP A 176 -24.61 11.93 13.99
C ASP A 176 -23.46 11.59 13.03
N LEU A 177 -23.40 12.27 11.88
CA LEU A 177 -22.31 12.09 10.92
C LEU A 177 -20.95 12.41 11.55
N TRP A 178 -20.85 13.51 12.30
CA TRP A 178 -19.61 13.89 12.98
C TRP A 178 -19.22 12.91 14.07
N LYS A 179 -20.18 12.45 14.87
CA LYS A 179 -19.97 11.42 15.90
C LYS A 179 -19.37 10.15 15.29
N GLN A 180 -19.94 9.66 14.18
CA GLN A 180 -19.44 8.44 13.53
C GLN A 180 -17.97 8.59 13.11
N VAL A 181 -17.60 9.72 12.51
CA VAL A 181 -16.21 9.99 12.11
C VAL A 181 -15.28 10.11 13.32
N LEU A 182 -15.68 10.85 14.36
CA LEU A 182 -14.89 11.02 15.58
C LEU A 182 -14.74 9.73 16.40
N GLN A 183 -15.57 8.71 16.17
CA GLN A 183 -15.44 7.37 16.75
C GLN A 183 -14.60 6.42 15.86
N SER A 184 -14.38 6.75 14.60
CA SER A 184 -13.67 5.92 13.63
C SER A 184 -12.15 6.03 13.76
N GLY A 185 -11.63 7.15 14.27
CA GLY A 185 -10.21 7.34 14.53
C GLY A 185 -9.95 8.49 15.50
N TYR A 186 -8.70 8.63 15.95
CA TYR A 186 -8.28 9.73 16.84
C TYR A 186 -7.21 10.63 16.22
N ILE A 187 -6.78 10.32 15.00
CA ILE A 187 -5.79 11.05 14.23
C ILE A 187 -6.27 11.22 12.79
N VAL A 188 -6.11 12.44 12.27
CA VAL A 188 -6.28 12.75 10.85
C VAL A 188 -4.96 13.23 10.26
N GLN A 189 -4.70 12.88 9.01
CA GLN A 189 -3.50 13.31 8.28
C GLN A 189 -3.67 14.75 7.79
N LEU A 190 -2.69 15.61 8.11
CA LEU A 190 -2.61 16.95 7.52
C LEU A 190 -1.91 16.87 6.18
N CYS A 191 -0.68 16.34 6.17
CA CYS A 191 0.15 16.07 5.00
C CYS A 191 1.17 14.99 5.37
N ARG A 192 1.25 13.88 4.62
CA ARG A 192 2.25 12.82 4.84
C ARG A 192 2.25 12.30 6.29
N ASP A 193 3.37 12.31 6.99
CA ASP A 193 3.53 11.91 8.39
C ASP A 193 3.10 13.00 9.39
N GLU A 194 2.85 14.23 8.92
CA GLU A 194 2.30 15.28 9.77
C GLU A 194 0.81 15.06 10.02
N VAL A 195 0.49 14.82 11.30
CA VAL A 195 -0.85 14.47 11.75
C VAL A 195 -1.45 15.47 12.74
N LEU A 196 -2.77 15.38 12.92
CA LEU A 196 -3.52 16.14 13.90
C LEU A 196 -4.28 15.19 14.83
N HIS A 197 -4.06 15.33 16.14
CA HIS A 197 -4.87 14.66 17.16
C HIS A 197 -6.25 15.33 17.24
N ILE A 198 -7.25 14.66 16.67
CA ILE A 198 -8.54 15.26 16.32
C ILE A 198 -9.26 15.83 17.56
N HIS A 199 -9.49 14.99 18.56
CA HIS A 199 -10.31 15.36 19.72
C HIS A 199 -9.67 16.45 20.57
N GLY A 200 -8.36 16.34 20.82
CA GLY A 200 -7.63 17.35 21.60
C GLY A 200 -7.69 18.72 20.94
N PHE A 201 -7.51 18.75 19.62
CA PHE A 201 -7.58 19.99 18.84
C PHE A 201 -8.99 20.59 18.81
N ILE A 202 -10.02 19.77 18.64
CA ILE A 202 -11.43 20.21 18.70
C ILE A 202 -11.75 20.79 20.08
N VAL A 203 -11.32 20.13 21.16
CA VAL A 203 -11.55 20.61 22.53
C VAL A 203 -10.90 21.97 22.74
N SER A 204 -9.63 22.13 22.38
CA SER A 204 -8.94 23.42 22.47
C SER A 204 -9.61 24.50 21.63
N PHE A 205 -10.10 24.17 20.44
CA PHE A 205 -10.87 25.10 19.60
C PHE A 205 -12.18 25.51 20.28
N PHE A 206 -12.99 24.57 20.75
CA PHE A 206 -14.27 24.88 21.41
C PHE A 206 -14.12 25.65 22.72
N GLU A 207 -13.01 25.48 23.45
CA GLU A 207 -12.69 26.30 24.63
C GLU A 207 -12.49 27.79 24.30
N THR A 208 -12.09 28.11 23.06
CA THR A 208 -11.99 29.52 22.61
C THR A 208 -13.35 30.17 22.29
N ILE A 209 -14.42 29.37 22.17
CA ILE A 209 -15.76 29.82 21.79
C ILE A 209 -16.62 30.00 23.04
N LYS A 210 -17.22 31.18 23.20
CA LYS A 210 -18.11 31.47 24.34
C LYS A 210 -19.52 30.91 24.10
N GLY A 211 -20.03 30.06 25.00
CA GLY A 211 -21.44 29.63 24.98
C GLY A 211 -21.75 28.44 25.90
N HIS A 212 -22.89 28.46 26.58
CA HIS A 212 -23.30 27.41 27.54
C HIS A 212 -23.37 26.00 26.91
N ASN A 213 -23.79 25.91 25.64
CA ASN A 213 -23.90 24.64 24.92
C ASN A 213 -22.53 24.04 24.50
N MET A 214 -21.45 24.83 24.52
CA MET A 214 -20.12 24.34 24.12
C MET A 214 -19.52 23.39 25.15
N LYS A 215 -19.80 23.61 26.45
CA LYS A 215 -19.32 22.71 27.50
C LYS A 215 -19.82 21.28 27.30
N LYS A 216 -21.12 21.12 27.02
CA LYS A 216 -21.70 19.81 26.72
C LYS A 216 -21.04 19.16 25.50
N LYS A 217 -20.84 19.92 24.41
CA LYS A 217 -20.17 19.41 23.20
C LYS A 217 -18.72 18.97 23.48
N ILE A 218 -17.99 19.70 24.33
CA ILE A 218 -16.64 19.31 24.74
C ILE A 218 -16.66 17.97 25.50
N ASP A 219 -17.63 17.79 26.41
CA ASP A 219 -17.78 16.54 27.15
C ASP A 219 -18.15 15.37 26.22
N ASP A 220 -19.05 15.59 25.25
CA ASP A 220 -19.39 14.60 24.23
C ASP A 220 -18.18 14.24 23.35
N VAL A 221 -17.36 15.21 22.92
CA VAL A 221 -16.13 14.97 22.14
C VAL A 221 -15.12 14.14 22.94
N ARG A 222 -15.01 14.35 24.26
CA ARG A 222 -14.17 13.52 25.13
C ARG A 222 -14.71 12.09 25.25
N GLU A 223 -16.03 11.91 25.25
CA GLU A 223 -16.65 10.58 25.20
C GLU A 223 -16.38 9.89 23.86
N PHE A 224 -16.49 10.61 22.73
CA PHE A 224 -16.16 10.07 21.42
C PHE A 224 -14.68 9.68 21.33
N GLN A 225 -13.78 10.47 21.91
CA GLN A 225 -12.37 10.11 22.04
C GLN A 225 -12.21 8.80 22.82
N HIS A 226 -12.88 8.66 23.96
CA HIS A 226 -12.82 7.44 24.77
C HIS A 226 -13.30 6.22 23.97
N SER A 227 -14.41 6.37 23.24
CA SER A 227 -14.95 5.34 22.36
C SER A 227 -13.98 4.97 21.24
N ALA A 228 -13.43 5.96 20.51
CA ALA A 228 -12.45 5.74 19.45
C ALA A 228 -11.22 4.96 19.97
N LEU A 229 -10.67 5.37 21.11
CA LEU A 229 -9.50 4.73 21.71
C LEU A 229 -9.75 3.28 22.17
N GLN A 230 -11.00 2.92 22.46
CA GLN A 230 -11.37 1.57 22.89
C GLN A 230 -11.75 0.64 21.73
N THR A 231 -12.48 1.13 20.73
CA THR A 231 -13.12 0.27 19.73
C THR A 231 -12.45 0.31 18.37
N SER A 232 -12.00 1.49 17.92
CA SER A 232 -11.48 1.68 16.57
C SER A 232 -10.31 0.75 16.22
N PRO A 233 -9.25 0.57 17.05
CA PRO A 233 -8.14 -0.33 16.73
C PRO A 233 -8.59 -1.77 16.45
N GLY A 234 -9.52 -2.29 17.24
CA GLY A 234 -10.10 -3.62 17.03
C GLY A 234 -10.90 -3.72 15.73
N ILE A 235 -11.69 -2.69 15.39
CA ILE A 235 -12.47 -2.63 14.15
C ILE A 235 -11.55 -2.69 12.93
N HIS A 236 -10.51 -1.84 12.89
CA HIS A 236 -9.56 -1.78 11.76
C HIS A 236 -8.73 -3.06 11.64
N LYS A 237 -8.35 -3.68 12.77
CA LYS A 237 -7.69 -5.00 12.78
C LYS A 237 -8.57 -6.07 12.11
N GLU A 238 -9.86 -6.13 12.43
CA GLU A 238 -10.79 -7.09 11.82
C GLU A 238 -11.08 -6.77 10.35
N ARG A 239 -11.08 -5.50 9.95
CA ARG A 239 -11.18 -5.10 8.54
C ARG A 239 -10.00 -5.59 7.73
N ARG A 240 -8.76 -5.40 8.19
CA ARG A 240 -7.56 -5.92 7.51
C ARG A 240 -7.61 -7.44 7.34
N LYS A 241 -8.08 -8.18 8.34
CA LYS A 241 -8.30 -9.63 8.24
C LYS A 241 -9.32 -10.00 7.17
N PHE A 242 -10.45 -9.30 7.11
CA PHE A 242 -11.46 -9.52 6.08
C PHE A 242 -10.91 -9.22 4.68
N LEU A 243 -10.27 -8.06 4.51
CA LEU A 243 -9.73 -7.60 3.22
C LEU A 243 -8.67 -8.54 2.69
N ARG A 244 -7.83 -9.13 3.55
CA ARG A 244 -6.83 -10.12 3.14
C ARG A 244 -7.46 -11.31 2.42
N SER A 245 -8.53 -11.87 3.00
CA SER A 245 -9.28 -12.97 2.36
C SER A 245 -9.98 -12.51 1.09
N ALA A 246 -10.60 -11.33 1.10
CA ALA A 246 -11.34 -10.79 -0.04
C ALA A 246 -10.42 -10.49 -1.23
N LEU A 247 -9.29 -9.82 -1.01
CA LEU A 247 -8.31 -9.51 -2.07
C LEU A 247 -7.62 -10.77 -2.58
N ARG A 248 -7.35 -11.75 -1.71
CA ARG A 248 -6.87 -13.06 -2.14
C ARG A 248 -7.85 -13.76 -3.09
N GLU A 249 -9.13 -13.79 -2.75
CA GLU A 249 -10.16 -14.38 -3.62
C GLU A 249 -10.25 -13.62 -4.96
N LEU A 250 -10.33 -12.28 -4.91
CA LEU A 250 -10.38 -11.44 -6.10
C LEU A 250 -9.19 -11.65 -7.03
N THR A 251 -7.97 -11.61 -6.50
CA THR A 251 -6.73 -11.79 -7.29
C THR A 251 -6.70 -13.16 -7.96
N GLN A 252 -7.06 -14.22 -7.24
CA GLN A 252 -7.10 -15.58 -7.79
C GLN A 252 -8.13 -15.70 -8.92
N ILE A 253 -9.33 -15.13 -8.74
CA ILE A 253 -10.38 -15.16 -9.77
C ILE A 253 -9.97 -14.37 -11.01
N TYR A 254 -9.41 -13.17 -10.85
CA TYR A 254 -8.97 -12.36 -12.00
C TYR A 254 -7.74 -12.95 -12.69
N ALA A 255 -6.85 -13.63 -11.96
CA ALA A 255 -5.73 -14.33 -12.55
C ALA A 255 -6.19 -15.52 -13.40
N ASP A 256 -7.21 -16.26 -12.93
CA ASP A 256 -7.81 -17.40 -13.66
C ASP A 256 -8.67 -16.94 -14.85
N GLN A 257 -9.51 -15.92 -14.64
CA GLN A 257 -10.42 -15.36 -15.64
C GLN A 257 -10.21 -13.84 -15.85
N PRO A 258 -9.14 -13.43 -16.57
CA PRO A 258 -8.84 -12.01 -16.80
C PRO A 258 -9.96 -11.23 -17.48
N GLY A 259 -10.81 -11.91 -18.27
CA GLY A 259 -11.98 -11.30 -18.92
C GLY A 259 -12.97 -10.65 -17.95
N LEU A 260 -13.01 -11.08 -16.69
CA LEU A 260 -13.86 -10.48 -15.66
C LEU A 260 -13.43 -9.07 -15.27
N LEU A 261 -12.18 -8.66 -15.58
CA LEU A 261 -11.73 -7.29 -15.32
C LEU A 261 -12.61 -6.25 -16.04
N GLY A 262 -13.21 -6.57 -17.19
CA GLY A 262 -14.18 -5.71 -17.85
C GLY A 262 -15.43 -5.44 -16.98
N PRO A 263 -16.35 -6.41 -16.83
CA PRO A 263 -17.60 -6.21 -16.11
C PRO A 263 -17.44 -5.99 -14.60
N LYS A 264 -16.30 -6.37 -13.99
CA LYS A 264 -16.08 -6.28 -12.54
C LYS A 264 -14.97 -5.31 -12.13
N ALA A 265 -14.53 -4.43 -13.04
CA ALA A 265 -13.50 -3.42 -12.78
C ALA A 265 -13.73 -2.65 -11.47
N LEU A 266 -14.99 -2.29 -11.16
CA LEU A 266 -15.34 -1.53 -9.97
C LEU A 266 -14.87 -2.20 -8.67
N TYR A 267 -14.91 -3.52 -8.57
CA TYR A 267 -14.47 -4.24 -7.37
C TYR A 267 -12.96 -4.19 -7.18
N VAL A 268 -12.19 -4.05 -8.27
CA VAL A 268 -10.74 -3.82 -8.18
C VAL A 268 -10.50 -2.48 -7.47
N TRP A 269 -11.13 -1.41 -7.93
CA TRP A 269 -10.92 -0.07 -7.37
C TRP A 269 -11.46 0.08 -5.95
N GLN A 270 -12.61 -0.53 -5.66
CA GLN A 270 -13.17 -0.58 -4.31
C GLN A 270 -12.25 -1.35 -3.35
N GLY A 271 -11.79 -2.54 -3.75
CA GLY A 271 -10.90 -3.36 -2.94
C GLY A 271 -9.55 -2.68 -2.68
N LEU A 272 -8.97 -2.06 -3.72
CA LEU A 272 -7.74 -1.29 -3.61
C LEU A 272 -7.92 -0.08 -2.67
N SER A 273 -8.95 0.74 -2.87
CA SER A 273 -9.20 1.94 -2.06
C SER A 273 -9.37 1.61 -0.59
N VAL A 274 -10.26 0.66 -0.26
CA VAL A 274 -10.53 0.31 1.14
C VAL A 274 -9.29 -0.28 1.80
N THR A 275 -8.52 -1.08 1.08
CA THR A 275 -7.28 -1.66 1.63
C THR A 275 -6.21 -0.60 1.86
N ARG A 276 -6.04 0.34 0.91
CA ARG A 276 -5.13 1.49 1.07
C ARG A 276 -5.49 2.29 2.31
N ASP A 277 -6.77 2.62 2.49
CA ASP A 277 -7.24 3.41 3.62
C ASP A 277 -6.93 2.72 4.97
N GLU A 278 -7.09 1.39 5.06
CA GLU A 278 -6.75 0.62 6.26
C GLU A 278 -5.24 0.58 6.56
N ILE A 279 -4.39 0.58 5.52
CA ILE A 279 -2.93 0.67 5.70
C ILE A 279 -2.54 2.07 6.16
N HIS A 280 -3.05 3.11 5.51
CA HIS A 280 -2.80 4.50 5.89
C HIS A 280 -3.28 4.78 7.31
N TRP A 281 -4.43 4.20 7.71
CA TRP A 281 -4.93 4.25 9.07
C TRP A 281 -3.99 3.58 10.06
N LEU A 282 -3.51 2.37 9.74
CA LEU A 282 -2.60 1.63 10.61
C LEU A 282 -1.29 2.40 10.86
N LEU A 283 -0.67 2.92 9.81
CA LEU A 283 0.63 3.59 9.89
C LEU A 283 0.58 4.81 10.81
N ARG A 284 -0.35 5.73 10.56
CA ARG A 284 -0.43 6.99 11.33
C ARG A 284 -0.79 6.76 12.80
N HIS A 285 -1.64 5.78 13.09
CA HIS A 285 -2.06 5.48 14.47
C HIS A 285 -1.03 4.66 15.24
N PHE A 286 -0.24 3.81 14.57
CA PHE A 286 0.89 3.13 15.19
C PHE A 286 1.98 4.13 15.60
N ASP A 287 2.31 5.08 14.72
CA ASP A 287 3.37 6.06 14.95
C ASP A 287 3.01 7.13 15.99
N ASN A 288 1.71 7.41 16.15
CA ASN A 288 1.23 8.48 17.02
C ASN A 288 0.30 7.93 18.12
N PRO A 289 0.81 7.14 19.08
CA PRO A 289 0.00 6.63 20.17
C PRO A 289 -0.57 7.79 21.01
N PRO A 290 -1.79 7.66 21.56
CA PRO A 290 -2.43 8.72 22.32
C PRO A 290 -1.68 8.99 23.63
N SER A 291 -1.78 10.23 24.12
CA SER A 291 -1.10 10.66 25.35
C SER A 291 -1.47 9.78 26.56
N LYS A 292 -0.47 9.47 27.41
CA LYS A 292 -0.65 8.69 28.65
C LYS A 292 -1.65 9.31 29.65
N ARG A 293 -2.07 10.57 29.45
CA ARG A 293 -3.01 11.30 30.31
C ARG A 293 -4.43 10.71 30.34
N HIS A 294 -4.80 9.87 29.38
CA HIS A 294 -6.18 9.42 29.22
C HIS A 294 -6.58 8.17 30.02
N ASN A 295 -5.68 7.55 30.79
CA ASN A 295 -5.93 6.33 31.60
C ASN A 295 -6.51 5.12 30.82
N ILE A 296 -6.55 5.16 29.48
CA ILE A 296 -6.96 4.04 28.63
C ILE A 296 -5.70 3.28 28.23
N LYS A 297 -5.63 2.00 28.61
CA LYS A 297 -4.55 1.11 28.18
C LYS A 297 -4.90 0.55 26.81
N LEU A 298 -4.33 1.11 25.74
CA LEU A 298 -4.47 0.51 24.42
C LEU A 298 -3.66 -0.79 24.33
N SER A 299 -4.25 -1.78 23.68
CA SER A 299 -3.54 -3.00 23.33
C SER A 299 -2.62 -2.69 22.15
N GLN A 300 -1.30 -2.73 22.40
CA GLN A 300 -0.30 -2.57 21.34
C GLN A 300 -0.43 -3.67 20.27
N GLU A 301 -0.99 -4.83 20.62
CA GLU A 301 -1.22 -5.93 19.69
C GLU A 301 -2.30 -5.63 18.62
N ASP A 302 -3.14 -4.61 18.81
CA ASP A 302 -4.15 -4.23 17.81
C ASP A 302 -3.57 -3.40 16.66
N PHE A 303 -2.39 -2.82 16.88
CA PHE A 303 -1.63 -2.08 15.88
C PHE A 303 -0.50 -2.91 15.24
N VAL A 304 -0.33 -4.18 15.65
CA VAL A 304 0.64 -5.10 15.06
C VAL A 304 -0.10 -6.14 14.22
N ASP A 305 0.16 -6.16 12.92
CA ASP A 305 -0.42 -7.11 11.97
C ASP A 305 0.67 -7.92 11.27
N ARG A 306 0.97 -9.10 11.82
CA ARG A 306 2.00 -10.02 11.28
C ARG A 306 1.68 -10.54 9.88
N GLN A 307 0.43 -10.44 9.45
CA GLN A 307 -0.02 -10.90 8.14
C GLN A 307 -0.32 -9.71 7.20
N LEU A 308 0.15 -8.50 7.55
CA LEU A 308 0.12 -7.34 6.67
C LEU A 308 0.85 -7.60 5.33
N PRO A 309 2.00 -8.31 5.28
CA PRO A 309 2.68 -8.59 4.00
C PRO A 309 1.78 -9.28 2.98
N GLU A 310 0.97 -10.26 3.42
CA GLU A 310 -0.02 -10.93 2.56
C GLU A 310 -1.05 -9.96 1.98
N LEU A 311 -1.54 -9.00 2.79
CA LEU A 311 -2.50 -8.01 2.33
C LEU A 311 -1.87 -7.07 1.29
N LEU A 312 -0.67 -6.55 1.57
CA LEU A 312 0.09 -5.70 0.66
C LEU A 312 0.35 -6.43 -0.67
N PHE A 313 0.74 -7.71 -0.60
CA PHE A 313 1.05 -8.50 -1.78
C PHE A 313 -0.16 -8.63 -2.71
N TYR A 314 -1.35 -8.91 -2.18
CA TYR A 314 -2.55 -9.00 -3.03
C TYR A 314 -3.00 -7.64 -3.59
N MET A 315 -2.63 -6.51 -2.98
CA MET A 315 -2.80 -5.20 -3.62
C MET A 315 -1.91 -5.08 -4.86
N GLU A 316 -0.62 -5.43 -4.74
CA GLU A 316 0.30 -5.39 -5.87
C GLU A 316 -0.07 -6.39 -6.97
N GLU A 317 -0.60 -7.56 -6.62
CA GLU A 317 -1.17 -8.52 -7.58
C GLU A 317 -2.32 -7.90 -8.39
N LEU A 318 -3.32 -7.28 -7.72
CA LEU A 318 -4.42 -6.62 -8.42
C LEU A 318 -3.90 -5.51 -9.35
N ARG A 319 -2.93 -4.71 -8.88
CA ARG A 319 -2.29 -3.67 -9.71
C ARG A 319 -1.59 -4.28 -10.93
N GLY A 320 -0.86 -5.38 -10.72
CA GLY A 320 -0.19 -6.13 -11.78
C GLY A 320 -1.18 -6.69 -12.81
N LEU A 321 -2.31 -7.24 -12.38
CA LEU A 321 -3.36 -7.76 -13.25
C LEU A 321 -3.99 -6.65 -14.12
N VAL A 322 -4.28 -5.48 -13.55
CA VAL A 322 -4.79 -4.32 -14.30
C VAL A 322 -3.79 -3.88 -15.37
N LYS A 323 -2.51 -3.75 -15.02
CA LYS A 323 -1.45 -3.36 -15.97
C LYS A 323 -1.28 -4.41 -17.08
N LYS A 324 -1.25 -5.70 -16.71
CA LYS A 324 -1.04 -6.81 -17.63
C LYS A 324 -2.20 -6.98 -18.62
N TYR A 325 -3.44 -6.76 -18.17
CA TYR A 325 -4.65 -6.98 -18.96
C TYR A 325 -5.37 -5.67 -19.30
N ASN A 326 -4.64 -4.56 -19.44
CA ASN A 326 -5.21 -3.24 -19.75
C ASN A 326 -6.08 -3.24 -21.03
N GLN A 327 -5.69 -3.97 -22.06
CA GLN A 327 -6.43 -4.08 -23.32
C GLN A 327 -7.80 -4.77 -23.13
N VAL A 328 -7.94 -5.66 -22.14
CA VAL A 328 -9.22 -6.31 -21.82
C VAL A 328 -10.20 -5.28 -21.27
N LEU A 329 -9.73 -4.43 -20.35
CA LEU A 329 -10.49 -3.29 -19.81
C LEU A 329 -10.86 -2.32 -20.93
N GLN A 330 -9.88 -1.85 -21.69
CA GLN A 330 -10.09 -0.91 -22.80
C GLN A 330 -11.12 -1.43 -23.80
N ARG A 331 -10.98 -2.68 -24.26
CA ARG A 331 -11.92 -3.30 -25.20
C ARG A 331 -13.34 -3.33 -24.66
N TYR A 332 -13.52 -3.77 -23.40
CA TYR A 332 -14.84 -3.85 -22.78
C TYR A 332 -15.49 -2.48 -22.65
N PHE A 333 -14.77 -1.49 -22.10
CA PHE A 333 -15.35 -0.16 -21.85
C PHE A 333 -15.51 0.67 -23.11
N VAL A 334 -14.69 0.48 -24.16
CA VAL A 334 -14.94 1.07 -25.48
C VAL A 334 -16.26 0.56 -26.07
N GLN A 335 -16.53 -0.75 -25.98
CA GLN A 335 -17.82 -1.31 -26.43
C GLN A 335 -18.99 -0.79 -25.61
N TYR A 336 -18.81 -0.66 -24.30
CA TYR A 336 -19.84 -0.15 -23.40
C TYR A 336 -20.17 1.31 -23.72
N LEU A 337 -19.14 2.15 -23.88
CA LEU A 337 -19.23 3.55 -24.23
C LEU A 337 -19.93 3.76 -25.57
N SER A 338 -19.42 3.15 -26.64
CA SER A 338 -19.98 3.31 -27.99
C SER A 338 -21.38 2.71 -28.12
N GLY A 339 -21.68 1.66 -27.35
CA GLY A 339 -22.93 0.93 -27.38
C GLY A 339 -23.99 1.49 -26.43
N TYR A 340 -23.98 1.04 -25.18
CA TYR A 340 -25.02 1.36 -24.21
C TYR A 340 -24.99 2.84 -23.81
N ASP A 341 -23.81 3.37 -23.46
CA ASP A 341 -23.73 4.71 -22.87
C ASP A 341 -24.10 5.79 -23.87
N SER A 342 -23.63 5.68 -25.12
CA SER A 342 -23.95 6.64 -26.18
C SER A 342 -25.46 6.69 -26.46
N VAL A 343 -26.12 5.52 -26.50
CA VAL A 343 -27.56 5.42 -26.78
C VAL A 343 -28.37 6.03 -25.64
N LEU A 344 -28.05 5.69 -24.40
CA LEU A 344 -28.75 6.24 -23.24
C LEU A 344 -28.49 7.75 -23.10
N LEU A 345 -27.24 8.20 -23.29
CA LEU A 345 -26.90 9.62 -23.24
C LEU A 345 -27.70 10.41 -24.28
N ASN A 346 -27.79 9.93 -25.53
CA ASN A 346 -28.59 10.59 -26.55
C ASN A 346 -30.07 10.69 -26.14
N GLN A 347 -30.65 9.60 -25.63
CA GLN A 347 -32.05 9.61 -25.16
C GLN A 347 -32.27 10.65 -24.06
N LEU A 348 -31.35 10.75 -23.09
CA LEU A 348 -31.44 11.72 -22.01
C LEU A 348 -31.30 13.16 -22.51
N ILE A 349 -30.39 13.42 -23.47
CA ILE A 349 -30.22 14.74 -24.09
C ILE A 349 -31.48 15.16 -24.84
N GLN A 350 -32.10 14.27 -25.62
CA GLN A 350 -33.33 14.59 -26.38
C GLN A 350 -34.54 14.87 -25.48
N ASN A 351 -34.53 14.41 -24.23
CA ASN A 351 -35.58 14.67 -23.26
C ASN A 351 -35.43 16.02 -22.53
N LEU A 352 -34.36 16.77 -22.79
CA LEU A 352 -34.18 18.11 -22.22
C LEU A 352 -35.11 19.11 -22.91
N ALA A 353 -36.07 19.66 -22.15
CA ALA A 353 -37.00 20.66 -22.66
C ALA A 353 -36.33 22.03 -22.94
N VAL A 354 -35.32 22.39 -22.14
CA VAL A 354 -34.57 23.65 -22.26
C VAL A 354 -33.09 23.34 -22.03
N CYS A 355 -32.25 23.69 -22.99
CA CYS A 355 -30.79 23.57 -22.90
C CYS A 355 -30.17 24.77 -23.63
N PRO A 356 -29.39 25.63 -22.96
CA PRO A 356 -28.73 26.75 -23.63
C PRO A 356 -27.66 26.27 -24.61
N GLU A 357 -27.20 27.18 -25.47
CA GLU A 357 -26.30 26.86 -26.59
C GLU A 357 -24.98 26.25 -26.12
N ASP A 358 -24.35 26.83 -25.09
CA ASP A 358 -23.07 26.35 -24.57
C ASP A 358 -23.18 24.92 -24.00
N GLU A 359 -24.19 24.65 -23.16
CA GLU A 359 -24.43 23.31 -22.62
C GLU A 359 -24.77 22.31 -23.73
N SER A 360 -25.54 22.73 -24.73
CA SER A 360 -25.92 21.90 -25.88
C SER A 360 -24.71 21.50 -26.73
N ILE A 361 -23.79 22.45 -26.96
CA ILE A 361 -22.53 22.20 -27.67
C ILE A 361 -21.70 21.17 -26.91
N ILE A 362 -21.55 21.32 -25.59
CA ILE A 362 -20.78 20.38 -24.78
C ILE A 362 -21.43 19.00 -24.79
N LEU A 363 -22.74 18.89 -24.52
CA LEU A 363 -23.46 17.61 -24.51
C LEU A 363 -23.38 16.89 -25.87
N SER A 364 -23.48 17.64 -26.96
CA SER A 364 -23.33 17.10 -28.31
C SER A 364 -21.90 16.60 -28.58
N SER A 365 -20.89 17.36 -28.15
CA SER A 365 -19.48 16.97 -28.25
C SER A 365 -19.19 15.68 -27.46
N LEU A 366 -19.68 15.60 -26.23
CA LEU A 366 -19.58 14.42 -25.37
C LEU A 366 -20.20 13.19 -26.03
N TYR A 367 -21.45 13.32 -26.51
CA TYR A 367 -22.14 12.25 -27.22
C TYR A 367 -21.38 11.79 -28.46
N ASN A 368 -20.98 12.72 -29.33
CA ASN A 368 -20.29 12.40 -30.58
C ASN A 368 -18.97 11.67 -30.33
N THR A 369 -18.22 12.12 -29.31
CA THR A 369 -16.94 11.48 -28.96
C THR A 369 -17.15 10.05 -28.49
N VAL A 370 -18.09 9.84 -27.56
CA VAL A 370 -18.43 8.50 -27.01
C VAL A 370 -18.98 7.57 -28.10
N ALA A 371 -19.86 8.06 -28.97
CA ALA A 371 -20.47 7.29 -30.06
C ALA A 371 -19.48 6.90 -31.16
N SER A 372 -18.42 7.69 -31.37
CA SER A 372 -17.42 7.44 -32.42
C SER A 372 -16.40 6.33 -32.08
N LEU A 373 -16.39 5.86 -30.83
CA LEU A 373 -15.42 4.86 -30.37
C LEU A 373 -15.68 3.50 -31.02
N THR A 374 -14.60 2.77 -31.31
CA THR A 374 -14.68 1.43 -31.90
C THR A 374 -13.61 0.51 -31.33
N VAL A 375 -13.91 -0.79 -31.27
CA VAL A 375 -12.96 -1.83 -30.84
C VAL A 375 -11.69 -1.84 -31.68
N LYS A 376 -11.80 -1.46 -32.96
CA LYS A 376 -10.67 -1.39 -33.88
C LYS A 376 -9.56 -0.46 -33.36
N GLN A 377 -9.92 0.66 -32.71
CA GLN A 377 -8.94 1.57 -32.12
C GLN A 377 -8.13 0.90 -31.00
N VAL A 378 -8.74 -0.01 -30.23
CA VAL A 378 -8.04 -0.80 -29.20
C VAL A 378 -7.12 -1.82 -29.84
N GLU A 379 -7.59 -2.53 -30.87
CA GLU A 379 -6.79 -3.52 -31.61
C GLU A 379 -5.58 -2.88 -32.32
N GLU A 380 -5.71 -1.62 -32.75
CA GLU A 380 -4.64 -0.80 -33.33
C GLU A 380 -3.75 -0.10 -32.29
N ASN A 381 -4.00 -0.29 -30.99
CA ASN A 381 -3.29 0.38 -29.88
C ASN A 381 -3.28 1.92 -30.01
N VAL A 382 -4.39 2.50 -30.44
CA VAL A 382 -4.56 3.96 -30.46
C VAL A 382 -4.48 4.50 -29.04
N LEU A 383 -3.72 5.59 -28.86
CA LEU A 383 -3.69 6.32 -27.60
C LEU A 383 -4.98 7.13 -27.45
N PHE A 384 -5.80 6.73 -26.49
CA PHE A 384 -7.01 7.46 -26.12
C PHE A 384 -6.68 8.63 -25.20
N ASP A 385 -7.43 9.73 -25.33
CA ASP A 385 -7.35 10.88 -24.42
C ASP A 385 -8.77 11.43 -24.19
N PHE A 386 -9.30 11.18 -23.00
CA PHE A 386 -10.62 11.62 -22.55
C PHE A 386 -10.53 12.68 -21.45
N ARG A 387 -9.38 13.35 -21.31
CA ARG A 387 -9.26 14.50 -20.39
C ARG A 387 -10.25 15.60 -20.75
N GLY A 388 -10.47 15.83 -22.06
CA GLY A 388 -11.48 16.77 -22.57
C GLY A 388 -12.88 16.43 -22.07
N ILE A 389 -13.33 15.19 -22.28
CA ILE A 389 -14.65 14.69 -21.83
C ILE A 389 -14.86 14.93 -20.33
N ARG A 390 -13.89 14.52 -19.51
CA ARG A 390 -14.00 14.64 -18.04
C ARG A 390 -14.03 16.10 -17.59
N LEU A 391 -13.22 16.95 -18.20
CA LEU A 391 -13.19 18.38 -17.87
C LEU A 391 -14.46 19.10 -18.35
N ASP A 392 -15.00 18.72 -19.49
CA ASP A 392 -16.26 19.26 -20.02
C ASP A 392 -17.46 18.82 -19.18
N TRP A 393 -17.47 17.58 -18.67
CA TRP A 393 -18.45 17.17 -17.66
C TRP A 393 -18.32 18.00 -16.38
N PHE A 394 -17.10 18.27 -15.91
CA PHE A 394 -16.88 19.13 -14.76
C PHE A 394 -17.35 20.58 -15.02
N ARG A 395 -17.13 21.12 -16.22
CA ARG A 395 -17.67 22.43 -16.63
C ARG A 395 -19.20 22.44 -16.63
N LEU A 396 -19.83 21.42 -17.20
CA LEU A 396 -21.28 21.28 -17.19
C LEU A 396 -21.83 21.20 -15.77
N GLN A 397 -21.19 20.46 -14.87
CA GLN A 397 -21.56 20.46 -13.45
C GLN A 397 -21.53 21.89 -12.89
N ALA A 398 -20.50 22.68 -13.17
CA ALA A 398 -20.42 24.07 -12.72
C ALA A 398 -21.54 24.94 -13.30
N TYR A 399 -21.79 24.87 -14.62
CA TYR A 399 -22.80 25.69 -15.30
C TYR A 399 -24.22 25.38 -14.82
N THR A 400 -24.51 24.10 -14.57
CA THR A 400 -25.87 23.62 -14.26
C THR A 400 -26.16 23.52 -12.76
N SER A 401 -25.19 23.84 -11.90
CA SER A 401 -25.34 23.81 -10.44
C SER A 401 -25.44 25.20 -9.80
N VAL A 402 -25.32 26.29 -10.55
CA VAL A 402 -25.53 27.66 -10.03
C VAL A 402 -27.02 27.96 -9.79
N GLY A 403 -27.33 28.82 -8.82
CA GLY A 403 -28.71 29.06 -8.38
C GLY A 403 -29.67 29.66 -9.43
N LYS A 404 -29.14 30.23 -10.53
CA LYS A 404 -29.93 30.77 -11.65
C LYS A 404 -29.60 30.09 -12.99
N ALA A 405 -29.14 28.84 -12.96
CA ALA A 405 -28.86 28.08 -14.18
C ALA A 405 -30.16 27.89 -14.99
N ALA A 406 -30.07 28.01 -16.32
CA ALA A 406 -31.19 27.74 -17.21
C ALA A 406 -31.49 26.23 -17.30
N LEU A 407 -30.44 25.40 -17.21
CA LEU A 407 -30.52 23.95 -17.05
C LEU A 407 -30.06 23.60 -15.62
N ILE A 408 -30.97 23.07 -14.79
CA ILE A 408 -30.69 22.78 -13.39
C ILE A 408 -30.40 21.28 -13.22
N LEU A 409 -29.17 20.92 -12.86
CA LEU A 409 -28.76 19.51 -12.81
C LEU A 409 -29.56 18.68 -11.80
N LYS A 410 -29.96 19.31 -10.69
CA LYS A 410 -30.75 18.68 -9.64
C LYS A 410 -32.12 18.17 -10.14
N ASP A 411 -32.66 18.80 -11.18
CA ASP A 411 -33.94 18.38 -11.78
C ASP A 411 -33.72 17.29 -12.85
N HIS A 412 -32.47 17.02 -13.23
CA HIS A 412 -32.06 16.07 -14.26
C HIS A 412 -31.06 15.04 -13.72
N ILE A 413 -31.44 14.37 -12.62
CA ILE A 413 -30.59 13.44 -11.86
C ILE A 413 -30.06 12.29 -12.73
N ASP A 414 -30.87 11.77 -13.66
CA ASP A 414 -30.48 10.63 -14.50
C ASP A 414 -29.32 10.97 -15.44
N ILE A 415 -29.24 12.22 -15.94
CA ILE A 415 -28.09 12.70 -16.72
C ILE A 415 -26.84 12.73 -15.84
N ALA A 416 -26.95 13.26 -14.62
CA ALA A 416 -25.82 13.34 -13.71
C ALA A 416 -25.26 11.95 -13.38
N LYS A 417 -26.13 11.02 -13.01
CA LYS A 417 -25.75 9.61 -12.72
C LYS A 417 -25.10 8.94 -13.92
N HIS A 418 -25.70 9.10 -15.10
CA HIS A 418 -25.17 8.47 -16.31
C HIS A 418 -23.83 9.07 -16.75
N MET A 419 -23.68 10.40 -16.68
CA MET A 419 -22.41 11.08 -16.99
C MET A 419 -21.29 10.72 -16.01
N ASN A 420 -21.62 10.53 -14.73
CA ASN A 420 -20.71 10.01 -13.72
C ASN A 420 -20.22 8.59 -14.07
N THR A 421 -21.13 7.73 -14.53
CA THR A 421 -20.82 6.39 -15.07
C THR A 421 -19.94 6.46 -16.31
N ILE A 422 -20.26 7.32 -17.29
CA ILE A 422 -19.43 7.55 -18.48
C ILE A 422 -18.03 8.01 -18.08
N CYS A 423 -17.89 8.92 -17.11
CA CYS A 423 -16.59 9.36 -16.63
C CYS A 423 -15.77 8.20 -16.07
N PHE A 424 -16.38 7.33 -15.26
CA PHE A 424 -15.73 6.11 -14.79
C PHE A 424 -15.31 5.20 -15.96
N HIS A 425 -16.20 4.96 -16.93
CA HIS A 425 -15.90 4.13 -18.10
C HIS A 425 -14.75 4.70 -18.94
N THR A 426 -14.69 6.02 -19.14
CA THR A 426 -13.57 6.66 -19.84
C THR A 426 -12.25 6.42 -19.11
N LYS A 427 -12.23 6.52 -17.77
CA LYS A 427 -11.03 6.24 -16.97
C LYS A 427 -10.53 4.80 -17.12
N MET A 428 -11.43 3.85 -17.39
CA MET A 428 -11.05 2.45 -17.65
C MET A 428 -10.38 2.24 -19.01
N VAL A 429 -10.37 3.27 -19.86
CA VAL A 429 -9.74 3.24 -21.17
C VAL A 429 -8.40 3.98 -21.18
N ASP A 430 -8.36 5.22 -20.67
CA ASP A 430 -7.20 6.12 -20.81
C ASP A 430 -6.53 6.53 -19.49
N TYR A 431 -7.05 6.12 -18.33
CA TYR A 431 -6.65 6.65 -17.02
C TYR A 431 -6.33 5.56 -15.98
N LEU A 432 -6.02 4.34 -16.43
CA LEU A 432 -5.81 3.18 -15.56
C LEU A 432 -4.62 3.38 -14.60
N ASP A 433 -3.51 3.95 -15.07
CA ASP A 433 -2.34 4.17 -14.22
C ASP A 433 -2.63 5.17 -13.09
N GLN A 434 -3.30 6.28 -13.40
CA GLN A 434 -3.70 7.26 -12.39
C GLN A 434 -4.77 6.71 -11.45
N MET A 435 -5.71 5.85 -11.93
CA MET A 435 -6.65 5.14 -11.06
C MET A 435 -5.93 4.23 -10.06
N LEU A 436 -4.86 3.54 -10.49
CA LEU A 436 -4.01 2.73 -9.61
C LEU A 436 -3.32 3.60 -8.56
N VAL A 437 -2.84 4.79 -8.92
CA VAL A 437 -2.25 5.74 -7.96
C VAL A 437 -3.33 6.24 -6.98
N GLU A 438 -4.47 6.71 -7.46
CA GLU A 438 -5.57 7.28 -6.64
C GLU A 438 -6.08 6.29 -5.57
N THR A 439 -6.21 5.01 -5.95
CA THR A 439 -6.84 4.00 -5.10
C THR A 439 -5.88 3.11 -4.33
N SER A 440 -4.60 3.04 -4.69
CA SER A 440 -3.65 2.10 -4.06
C SER A 440 -2.22 2.60 -3.90
N ASP A 441 -2.00 3.91 -4.00
CA ASP A 441 -0.69 4.46 -3.71
C ASP A 441 -0.29 4.26 -2.24
N LEU A 442 0.95 3.79 -2.08
CA LEU A 442 1.58 3.50 -0.78
C LEU A 442 2.90 4.26 -0.64
N SER A 443 3.05 5.38 -1.38
CA SER A 443 4.21 6.27 -1.29
C SER A 443 4.41 6.84 0.12
N ILE A 444 3.34 6.80 0.94
CA ILE A 444 3.36 7.15 2.37
C ILE A 444 4.43 6.40 3.17
N TYR A 445 4.82 5.19 2.78
CA TYR A 445 5.91 4.46 3.43
C TYR A 445 7.26 5.17 3.35
N CYS A 446 7.46 6.08 2.39
CA CYS A 446 8.65 6.93 2.32
C CYS A 446 8.81 7.84 3.56
N PHE A 447 7.71 8.14 4.26
CA PHE A 447 7.70 8.95 5.48
C PHE A 447 7.59 8.09 6.76
N TYR A 448 7.36 6.78 6.61
CA TYR A 448 7.27 5.80 7.70
C TYR A 448 8.30 4.67 7.55
N THR A 449 9.52 5.00 7.12
CA THR A 449 10.55 4.00 6.79
C THR A 449 10.92 3.09 7.96
N GLN A 450 10.95 3.61 9.19
CA GLN A 450 11.22 2.81 10.39
C GLN A 450 10.15 1.73 10.62
N ILE A 451 8.89 2.08 10.44
CA ILE A 451 7.77 1.12 10.54
C ILE A 451 7.87 0.12 9.40
N TYR A 452 8.27 0.59 8.21
CA TYR A 452 8.41 -0.25 7.04
C TYR A 452 9.47 -1.34 7.22
N GLU A 453 10.66 -0.97 7.72
CA GLU A 453 11.71 -1.92 8.09
C GLU A 453 11.24 -2.90 9.16
N HIS A 454 10.50 -2.41 10.17
CA HIS A 454 9.98 -3.27 11.23
C HIS A 454 9.00 -4.31 10.69
N GLN A 455 8.07 -3.90 9.82
CA GLN A 455 7.12 -4.81 9.17
C GLN A 455 7.82 -5.86 8.30
N PHE A 456 8.90 -5.50 7.61
CA PHE A 456 9.72 -6.45 6.85
C PHE A 456 10.45 -7.43 7.76
N LYS A 457 11.08 -6.97 8.85
CA LYS A 457 11.73 -7.86 9.82
C LYS A 457 10.74 -8.85 10.44
N GLN A 458 9.53 -8.40 10.78
CA GLN A 458 8.46 -9.29 11.23
C GLN A 458 8.03 -10.31 10.17
N CYS A 459 8.03 -9.93 8.88
CA CYS A 459 7.79 -10.84 7.76
C CYS A 459 8.87 -11.93 7.70
N MET A 460 10.14 -11.58 7.88
CA MET A 460 11.27 -12.52 7.90
C MET A 460 11.25 -13.48 9.11
N GLU A 461 10.66 -13.08 10.24
CA GLU A 461 10.53 -13.96 11.42
C GLU A 461 9.47 -15.07 11.25
N PHE A 462 8.51 -14.90 10.33
CA PHE A 462 7.38 -15.83 10.15
C PHE A 462 7.43 -16.53 8.78
N PRO A 463 7.82 -17.82 8.71
CA PRO A 463 7.95 -18.54 7.42
C PRO A 463 6.71 -18.53 6.53
N ALA A 464 5.51 -18.53 7.10
CA ALA A 464 4.26 -18.45 6.34
C ALA A 464 4.06 -17.08 5.63
N GLN A 465 4.87 -16.08 5.95
CA GLN A 465 4.85 -14.75 5.35
C GLN A 465 6.03 -14.50 4.41
N HIS A 466 7.07 -15.34 4.44
CA HIS A 466 8.24 -15.26 3.55
C HIS A 466 7.84 -15.11 2.08
N ARG A 467 6.79 -15.81 1.66
CA ARG A 467 6.22 -15.75 0.30
C ARG A 467 5.92 -14.34 -0.19
N PHE A 468 5.49 -13.48 0.72
CA PHE A 468 4.99 -12.14 0.41
C PHE A 468 6.06 -11.06 0.55
N SER A 469 7.28 -11.43 0.95
CA SER A 469 8.37 -10.48 1.22
C SER A 469 8.80 -9.63 0.02
N ILE A 470 8.55 -10.09 -1.21
CA ILE A 470 8.83 -9.32 -2.42
C ILE A 470 8.02 -8.03 -2.53
N VAL A 471 6.91 -7.91 -1.79
CA VAL A 471 6.08 -6.71 -1.82
C VAL A 471 6.80 -5.46 -1.29
N PHE A 472 7.76 -5.64 -0.39
CA PHE A 472 8.53 -4.54 0.20
C PHE A 472 9.40 -3.82 -0.85
N PRO A 473 10.28 -4.50 -1.61
CA PRO A 473 11.00 -3.83 -2.68
C PRO A 473 10.07 -3.31 -3.80
N MET A 474 8.91 -3.93 -4.03
CA MET A 474 7.92 -3.45 -5.02
C MET A 474 7.28 -2.10 -4.66
N ILE A 475 6.84 -1.93 -3.41
CA ILE A 475 6.19 -0.69 -2.94
C ILE A 475 7.16 0.50 -2.96
N CYS A 476 8.48 0.27 -2.91
CA CYS A 476 9.47 1.34 -3.10
C CYS A 476 9.30 2.07 -4.45
N ALA A 477 8.76 1.40 -5.48
CA ALA A 477 8.42 2.02 -6.77
C ALA A 477 7.34 3.12 -6.65
N HIS A 478 6.56 3.13 -5.57
CA HIS A 478 5.52 4.12 -5.34
C HIS A 478 6.06 5.45 -4.83
N PHE A 479 7.29 5.49 -4.28
CA PHE A 479 7.79 6.66 -3.54
C PHE A 479 7.81 7.93 -4.40
N MET A 480 8.02 7.81 -5.72
CA MET A 480 7.98 8.96 -6.65
C MET A 480 6.61 9.62 -6.78
N ASN A 481 5.53 8.91 -6.44
CA ASN A 481 4.19 9.48 -6.40
C ASN A 481 3.99 10.47 -5.25
N ALA A 482 4.89 10.48 -4.25
CA ALA A 482 4.86 11.46 -3.15
C ALA A 482 5.36 12.85 -3.56
N THR A 483 6.01 12.96 -4.73
CA THR A 483 6.65 14.19 -5.21
C THR A 483 5.65 15.09 -5.94
N HIS A 484 5.89 16.40 -5.89
CA HIS A 484 5.08 17.38 -6.59
C HIS A 484 5.96 18.32 -7.41
N GLU A 485 5.49 18.78 -8.57
CA GLU A 485 6.27 19.64 -9.48
C GLU A 485 6.64 20.99 -8.84
N LEU A 486 5.85 21.46 -7.87
CA LEU A 486 6.10 22.68 -7.10
C LEU A 486 7.09 22.50 -5.93
N CYS A 487 7.58 21.29 -5.69
CA CYS A 487 8.61 21.00 -4.69
C CYS A 487 9.68 20.06 -5.31
N PRO A 488 10.43 20.52 -6.33
CA PRO A 488 11.45 19.69 -6.97
C PRO A 488 12.63 19.35 -6.03
N GLU A 489 12.84 20.13 -4.97
CA GLU A 489 13.98 20.03 -4.05
C GLU A 489 14.03 18.67 -3.33
N GLU A 490 12.88 18.09 -3.00
CA GLU A 490 12.79 16.79 -2.31
C GLU A 490 12.84 15.59 -3.26
N ARG A 491 12.58 15.79 -4.57
CA ARG A 491 12.40 14.69 -5.54
C ARG A 491 13.62 13.77 -5.59
N HIS A 492 14.82 14.34 -5.63
CA HIS A 492 16.06 13.56 -5.69
C HIS A 492 16.32 12.80 -4.38
N SER A 493 16.00 13.40 -3.24
CA SER A 493 16.12 12.76 -1.93
C SER A 493 15.20 11.53 -1.84
N ILE A 494 13.92 11.70 -2.17
CA ILE A 494 12.94 10.61 -2.16
C ILE A 494 13.34 9.51 -3.17
N GLY A 495 13.87 9.89 -4.34
CA GLY A 495 14.35 8.97 -5.37
C GLY A 495 15.49 8.10 -4.87
N THR A 496 16.48 8.74 -4.26
CA THR A 496 17.61 8.05 -3.64
C THR A 496 17.16 7.10 -2.52
N THR A 497 16.26 7.54 -1.64
CA THR A 497 15.69 6.70 -0.57
C THR A 497 15.01 5.45 -1.15
N SER A 498 14.19 5.59 -2.20
CA SER A 498 13.51 4.43 -2.82
C SER A 498 14.49 3.37 -3.33
N VAL A 499 15.55 3.78 -4.04
CA VAL A 499 16.59 2.89 -4.58
C VAL A 499 17.38 2.21 -3.45
N GLN A 500 17.74 2.96 -2.40
CA GLN A 500 18.44 2.41 -1.23
C GLN A 500 17.62 1.36 -0.50
N TYR A 501 16.34 1.61 -0.26
CA TYR A 501 15.46 0.65 0.41
C TYR A 501 15.21 -0.59 -0.44
N THR A 502 14.99 -0.45 -1.76
CA THR A 502 14.88 -1.61 -2.66
C THR A 502 16.12 -2.48 -2.61
N HIS A 503 17.32 -1.88 -2.67
CA HIS A 503 18.57 -2.62 -2.54
C HIS A 503 18.67 -3.33 -1.18
N TRP A 504 18.34 -2.63 -0.08
CA TRP A 504 18.39 -3.19 1.27
C TRP A 504 17.45 -4.39 1.43
N PHE A 505 16.19 -4.29 1.02
CA PHE A 505 15.24 -5.40 1.10
C PHE A 505 15.71 -6.62 0.30
N LEU A 506 16.15 -6.43 -0.95
CA LEU A 506 16.63 -7.54 -1.79
C LEU A 506 17.87 -8.21 -1.20
N LYS A 507 18.73 -7.43 -0.54
CA LYS A 507 19.90 -7.95 0.19
C LYS A 507 19.50 -8.79 1.38
N GLU A 508 18.66 -8.27 2.28
CA GLU A 508 18.22 -9.02 3.45
C GLU A 508 17.47 -10.31 3.06
N MET A 509 16.63 -10.26 2.02
CA MET A 509 15.97 -11.45 1.48
C MET A 509 16.99 -12.47 0.96
N SER A 510 18.02 -12.02 0.23
CA SER A 510 19.07 -12.90 -0.31
C SER A 510 19.91 -13.51 0.80
N ASP A 511 20.23 -12.73 1.84
CA ASP A 511 21.00 -13.17 3.00
C ASP A 511 20.23 -14.22 3.81
N GLU A 512 18.91 -14.03 4.01
CA GLU A 512 18.04 -15.01 4.67
C GLU A 512 17.96 -16.32 3.87
N VAL A 513 17.79 -16.26 2.55
CA VAL A 513 17.81 -17.47 1.70
C VAL A 513 19.16 -18.19 1.81
N ASN A 514 20.27 -17.46 1.77
CA ASN A 514 21.60 -18.02 1.95
C ASN A 514 21.79 -18.66 3.33
N GLN A 515 21.21 -18.09 4.38
CA GLN A 515 21.24 -18.66 5.73
C GLN A 515 20.46 -19.98 5.79
N VAL A 516 19.27 -20.03 5.19
CA VAL A 516 18.46 -21.25 5.09
C VAL A 516 19.18 -22.33 4.28
N ILE A 517 19.77 -21.96 3.12
CA ILE A 517 20.58 -22.88 2.30
C ILE A 517 21.77 -23.41 3.09
N THR A 518 22.48 -22.54 3.82
CA THR A 518 23.62 -22.93 4.66
C THR A 518 23.18 -23.98 5.69
N ALA A 519 22.07 -23.76 6.38
CA ALA A 519 21.55 -24.69 7.38
C ALA A 519 21.12 -26.04 6.76
N ILE A 520 20.56 -26.03 5.55
CA ILE A 520 20.23 -27.26 4.81
C ILE A 520 21.52 -28.01 4.42
N CYS A 521 22.52 -27.29 3.91
CA CYS A 521 23.82 -27.83 3.56
C CYS A 521 24.51 -28.48 4.77
N GLU A 522 24.49 -27.84 5.94
CA GLU A 522 25.04 -28.39 7.19
C GLU A 522 24.37 -29.72 7.56
N GLU A 523 23.04 -29.77 7.55
CA GLU A 523 22.28 -30.99 7.83
C GLU A 523 22.58 -32.10 6.82
N GLN A 524 22.65 -31.78 5.53
CA GLN A 524 22.98 -32.75 4.49
C GLN A 524 24.43 -33.24 4.58
N CYS A 525 25.37 -32.38 4.98
CA CYS A 525 26.75 -32.77 5.26
C CYS A 525 26.81 -33.71 6.46
N MET A 526 26.06 -33.45 7.53
CA MET A 526 25.98 -34.37 8.68
C MET A 526 25.37 -35.72 8.31
N LEU A 527 24.34 -35.76 7.46
CA LEU A 527 23.78 -37.01 6.96
C LEU A 527 24.78 -37.76 6.07
N SER A 528 25.53 -37.04 5.24
CA SER A 528 26.56 -37.61 4.38
C SER A 528 27.77 -38.11 5.17
N ASP A 529 28.12 -37.46 6.29
CA ASP A 529 29.19 -37.92 7.19
C ASP A 529 28.82 -39.26 7.81
N LYS A 530 27.56 -39.49 8.21
CA LYS A 530 27.08 -40.78 8.75
C LYS A 530 27.23 -41.96 7.78
N LEU A 531 27.41 -41.70 6.48
CA LEU A 531 27.65 -42.71 5.46
C LEU A 531 29.14 -43.04 5.28
N LEU A 532 30.04 -42.31 5.94
CA LEU A 532 31.48 -42.56 5.82
C LEU A 532 31.87 -43.91 6.44
N PRO A 533 32.87 -44.61 5.87
CA PRO A 533 33.30 -45.92 6.35
C PRO A 533 33.68 -45.96 7.84
N LYS A 534 34.12 -44.84 8.42
CA LYS A 534 34.48 -44.73 9.85
C LYS A 534 33.35 -45.14 10.80
N HIS A 535 32.08 -44.89 10.42
CA HIS A 535 30.90 -45.25 11.24
C HIS A 535 30.52 -46.73 11.14
N SER A 536 31.12 -47.49 10.23
CA SER A 536 30.91 -48.95 10.14
C SER A 536 31.71 -49.75 11.16
N ALA A 537 32.71 -49.13 11.81
CA ALA A 537 33.64 -49.78 12.74
C ALA A 537 32.91 -50.48 13.90
N ASP A 538 31.93 -49.82 14.52
CA ASP A 538 31.15 -50.40 15.62
C ASP A 538 30.38 -51.64 15.20
N THR A 539 29.82 -51.64 13.99
CA THR A 539 29.10 -52.81 13.44
C THR A 539 30.03 -53.98 13.20
N ILE A 540 31.25 -53.72 12.72
CA ILE A 540 32.30 -54.73 12.54
C ILE A 540 32.73 -55.31 13.89
N ILE A 541 32.99 -54.45 14.88
CA ILE A 541 33.39 -54.86 16.24
C ILE A 541 32.29 -55.70 16.91
N GLN A 542 31.03 -55.28 16.84
CA GLN A 542 29.90 -56.03 17.40
C GLN A 542 29.74 -57.41 16.73
N THR A 543 29.94 -57.48 15.41
CA THR A 543 29.86 -58.74 14.66
C THR A 543 31.04 -59.65 14.99
N ALA A 544 32.24 -59.11 15.17
CA ALA A 544 33.44 -59.85 15.59
C ALA A 544 33.33 -60.36 17.03
N GLN A 545 32.74 -59.58 17.95
CA GLN A 545 32.51 -59.98 19.34
C GLN A 545 31.43 -61.05 19.46
N LYS A 546 30.36 -61.02 18.64
CA LYS A 546 29.34 -62.08 18.57
C LYS A 546 29.90 -63.43 18.08
N LYS A 547 31.05 -63.45 17.39
CA LYS A 547 31.73 -64.67 16.93
C LYS A 547 32.68 -65.30 17.96
N ARG A 548 32.93 -64.65 19.11
CA ARG A 548 33.73 -65.24 20.21
C ARG A 548 32.81 -65.95 21.22
N PRO A 549 33.10 -67.20 21.62
CA PRO A 549 32.29 -67.89 22.62
C PRO A 549 32.71 -67.46 24.04
N GLN A 550 31.94 -66.60 24.71
CA GLN A 550 31.59 -66.78 26.13
C GLN A 550 30.61 -65.75 26.74
N ASP A 551 29.80 -66.33 27.62
CA ASP A 551 29.01 -65.87 28.77
C ASP A 551 27.87 -64.83 28.67
N LYS A 552 26.71 -65.34 29.09
CA LYS A 552 25.41 -64.70 29.25
C LYS A 552 25.48 -63.57 30.28
N LYS A 553 25.73 -62.33 29.84
CA LYS A 553 25.13 -61.13 30.46
C LYS A 553 24.62 -60.22 29.34
N LYS A 554 23.32 -60.34 29.05
CA LYS A 554 22.59 -59.45 28.14
C LYS A 554 22.61 -58.02 28.72
N LYS A 555 23.56 -57.19 28.28
CA LYS A 555 23.29 -55.76 28.13
C LYS A 555 22.51 -55.61 26.83
N THR A 556 21.27 -55.17 26.91
CA THR A 556 20.49 -54.69 25.77
C THR A 556 21.23 -53.48 25.21
N VAL A 557 22.10 -53.69 24.23
CA VAL A 557 22.69 -52.60 23.45
C VAL A 557 21.60 -52.13 22.51
N ALA A 558 21.17 -50.88 22.67
CA ALA A 558 20.21 -50.26 21.75
C ALA A 558 20.77 -50.34 20.32
N GLU A 559 19.96 -50.79 19.36
CA GLU A 559 20.40 -50.81 17.97
C GLU A 559 20.75 -49.39 17.51
N PRO A 560 21.93 -49.17 16.90
CA PRO A 560 22.28 -47.85 16.39
C PRO A 560 21.28 -47.44 15.31
N ILE A 561 20.87 -46.16 15.37
CA ILE A 561 19.98 -45.55 14.38
C ILE A 561 20.65 -45.66 13.01
N LYS A 562 20.01 -46.38 12.08
CA LYS A 562 20.53 -46.56 10.72
C LYS A 562 20.23 -45.32 9.88
N PRO A 563 21.18 -44.85 9.04
CA PRO A 563 20.89 -43.82 8.04
C PRO A 563 19.65 -44.20 7.20
N GLY A 564 18.77 -43.23 6.97
CA GLY A 564 17.46 -43.39 6.33
C GLY A 564 16.29 -43.47 7.31
N GLN A 565 16.50 -43.76 8.60
CA GLN A 565 15.42 -43.71 9.60
C GLN A 565 14.88 -42.29 9.80
N GLU A 566 15.72 -41.27 9.65
CA GLU A 566 15.34 -39.86 9.70
C GLU A 566 14.34 -39.48 8.59
N SER A 567 14.33 -40.23 7.48
CA SER A 567 13.42 -40.01 6.35
C SER A 567 12.13 -40.84 6.44
N ALA A 568 12.04 -41.78 7.38
CA ALA A 568 10.86 -42.64 7.59
C ALA A 568 9.75 -41.88 8.33
N ARG A 569 9.09 -40.96 7.63
CA ARG A 569 8.01 -40.14 8.20
C ARG A 569 6.78 -40.98 8.53
N LYS A 570 6.31 -40.86 9.78
CA LYS A 570 5.07 -41.50 10.26
C LYS A 570 3.84 -40.58 10.14
N ASN A 571 4.00 -39.29 10.44
CA ASN A 571 2.93 -38.28 10.40
C ASN A 571 3.49 -36.94 9.89
N ARG A 572 2.72 -36.19 9.10
CA ARG A 572 3.06 -34.85 8.58
C ARG A 572 2.99 -33.75 9.65
N GLU A 573 2.22 -33.96 10.72
CA GLU A 573 2.15 -33.01 11.84
C GLU A 573 3.47 -32.92 12.63
N VAL A 574 4.32 -33.95 12.52
CA VAL A 574 5.66 -33.94 13.12
C VAL A 574 6.61 -33.20 12.17
N PHE A 575 6.76 -31.90 12.39
CA PHE A 575 7.71 -31.07 11.65
C PHE A 575 9.13 -31.26 12.14
N THR A 576 9.98 -31.82 11.28
CA THR A 576 11.43 -31.91 11.51
C THR A 576 12.11 -30.55 11.27
N ARG A 577 13.37 -30.40 11.70
CA ARG A 577 14.16 -29.20 11.36
C ARG A 577 14.26 -29.02 9.84
N MET A 578 14.49 -30.12 9.10
CA MET A 578 14.56 -30.09 7.63
C MET A 578 13.24 -29.64 7.00
N ASP A 579 12.08 -30.00 7.56
CA ASP A 579 10.78 -29.54 7.04
C ASP A 579 10.64 -28.03 7.13
N LYS A 580 11.02 -27.46 8.28
CA LYS A 580 10.96 -26.01 8.51
C LYS A 580 11.89 -25.26 7.57
N LEU A 581 13.11 -25.78 7.37
CA LEU A 581 14.09 -25.19 6.46
C LEU A 581 13.62 -25.25 5.00
N HIS A 582 13.11 -26.38 4.52
CA HIS A 582 12.61 -26.49 3.15
C HIS A 582 11.34 -25.65 2.92
N MET A 583 10.48 -25.51 3.93
CA MET A 583 9.31 -24.63 3.86
C MET A 583 9.76 -23.17 3.72
N ALA A 584 10.65 -22.69 4.59
CA ALA A 584 11.22 -21.34 4.49
C ALA A 584 11.90 -21.10 3.15
N LEU A 585 12.74 -22.05 2.69
CA LEU A 585 13.40 -21.98 1.39
C LEU A 585 12.39 -21.86 0.25
N THR A 586 11.35 -22.70 0.24
CA THR A 586 10.33 -22.70 -0.83
C THR A 586 9.61 -21.36 -0.90
N GLU A 587 9.20 -20.81 0.26
CA GLU A 587 8.44 -19.55 0.30
C GLU A 587 9.31 -18.35 -0.05
N LEU A 588 10.56 -18.27 0.42
CA LEU A 588 11.48 -17.19 0.03
C LEU A 588 11.88 -17.28 -1.45
N CYS A 589 12.14 -18.47 -1.96
CA CYS A 589 12.42 -18.71 -3.38
C CYS A 589 11.24 -18.29 -4.25
N TYR A 590 10.01 -18.54 -3.82
CA TYR A 590 8.83 -18.00 -4.49
C TYR A 590 8.85 -16.47 -4.56
N ALA A 591 9.14 -15.80 -3.44
CA ALA A 591 9.20 -14.34 -3.38
C ALA A 591 10.26 -13.77 -4.34
N ILE A 592 11.47 -14.33 -4.35
CA ILE A 592 12.56 -13.88 -5.25
C ILE A 592 12.23 -14.16 -6.72
N ASN A 593 11.54 -15.25 -7.02
CA ASN A 593 11.16 -15.61 -8.39
C ASN A 593 9.90 -14.88 -8.88
N TYR A 594 9.20 -14.18 -7.98
CA TYR A 594 7.86 -13.64 -8.24
C TYR A 594 7.82 -12.65 -9.41
N CYS A 595 8.76 -11.70 -9.44
CA CYS A 595 8.85 -10.69 -10.49
C CYS A 595 10.22 -10.72 -11.18
N ASN A 596 10.21 -10.42 -12.48
CA ASN A 596 11.44 -10.39 -13.28
C ASN A 596 12.25 -9.13 -13.03
N VAL A 597 11.58 -7.97 -13.02
CA VAL A 597 12.19 -6.65 -12.83
C VAL A 597 11.28 -5.82 -11.95
N ILE A 598 11.86 -5.15 -10.96
CA ILE A 598 11.20 -4.11 -10.16
C ILE A 598 11.75 -2.78 -10.66
N GLN A 599 10.89 -1.97 -11.28
CA GLN A 599 11.26 -0.63 -11.76
C GLN A 599 11.06 0.37 -10.63
N VAL A 600 12.15 0.99 -10.18
CA VAL A 600 12.15 1.97 -9.07
C VAL A 600 12.86 3.23 -9.53
N TRP A 601 12.10 4.32 -9.65
CA TRP A 601 12.57 5.56 -10.26
C TRP A 601 13.11 5.28 -11.68
N GLU A 602 14.42 5.42 -11.91
CA GLU A 602 15.08 5.12 -13.20
C GLU A 602 15.90 3.81 -13.19
N HIS A 603 15.74 2.98 -12.14
CA HIS A 603 16.55 1.77 -11.93
C HIS A 603 15.71 0.49 -12.05
N GLY A 604 16.20 -0.48 -12.82
CA GLY A 604 15.62 -1.82 -12.90
C GLY A 604 16.36 -2.78 -11.98
N PHE A 605 15.69 -3.27 -10.94
CA PHE A 605 16.22 -4.30 -10.05
C PHE A 605 15.75 -5.69 -10.49
N VAL A 606 16.67 -6.64 -10.58
CA VAL A 606 16.38 -8.04 -10.96
C VAL A 606 16.61 -8.95 -9.74
N PRO A 607 15.55 -9.31 -8.98
CA PRO A 607 15.71 -10.02 -7.70
C PRO A 607 16.49 -11.34 -7.83
N ARG A 608 16.25 -12.11 -8.90
CA ARG A 608 16.96 -13.37 -9.15
C ARG A 608 18.46 -13.20 -9.34
N GLU A 609 18.88 -12.25 -10.18
CA GLU A 609 20.32 -11.99 -10.42
C GLU A 609 20.99 -11.43 -9.16
N PHE A 610 20.27 -10.61 -8.39
CA PHE A 610 20.74 -10.10 -7.10
C PHE A 610 21.06 -11.25 -6.14
N PHE A 611 20.14 -12.21 -6.01
CA PHE A 611 20.33 -13.41 -5.20
C PHE A 611 21.48 -14.29 -5.71
N LEU A 612 21.57 -14.52 -7.03
CA LEU A 612 22.62 -15.33 -7.64
C LEU A 612 24.03 -14.83 -7.29
N GLN A 613 24.26 -13.52 -7.36
CA GLN A 613 25.55 -12.91 -7.01
C GLN A 613 25.92 -13.15 -5.53
N HIS A 614 24.93 -13.08 -4.62
CA HIS A 614 25.15 -13.35 -3.20
C HIS A 614 25.43 -14.84 -2.96
N LEU A 615 24.72 -15.72 -3.66
CA LEU A 615 24.91 -17.17 -3.58
C LEU A 615 26.31 -17.59 -4.07
N GLU A 616 26.81 -17.01 -5.16
CA GLU A 616 28.18 -17.26 -5.65
C GLU A 616 29.24 -16.92 -4.59
N THR A 617 29.14 -15.71 -4.02
CA THR A 617 30.06 -15.23 -2.98
C THR A 617 30.00 -16.11 -1.73
N ARG A 618 28.79 -16.49 -1.32
CA ARG A 618 28.58 -17.35 -0.15
C ARG A 618 29.10 -18.76 -0.36
N PHE A 619 28.86 -19.35 -1.53
CA PHE A 619 29.35 -20.68 -1.88
C PHE A 619 30.89 -20.71 -1.91
N ASN A 620 31.53 -19.69 -2.48
CA ASN A 620 32.99 -19.55 -2.48
C ASN A 620 33.56 -19.56 -1.05
N LYS A 621 32.99 -18.74 -0.16
CA LYS A 621 33.40 -18.68 1.25
C LYS A 621 33.15 -20.00 1.99
N ALA A 622 32.04 -20.68 1.71
CA ALA A 622 31.69 -21.96 2.34
C ALA A 622 32.69 -23.06 1.95
N LEU A 623 33.14 -23.12 0.69
CA LEU A 623 34.13 -24.10 0.22
C LEU A 623 35.44 -24.01 1.01
N VAL A 624 35.97 -22.80 1.17
CA VAL A 624 37.20 -22.57 1.96
C VAL A 624 36.96 -22.85 3.45
N GLY A 625 35.80 -22.46 3.99
CA GLY A 625 35.44 -22.71 5.39
C GLY A 625 35.36 -24.21 5.74
N MET A 626 34.83 -25.05 4.84
CA MET A 626 34.71 -26.50 5.06
C MET A 626 36.05 -27.24 5.19
N MET A 627 37.15 -26.64 4.74
CA MET A 627 38.49 -27.18 4.90
C MET A 627 38.97 -27.11 6.37
N MET A 628 38.35 -26.27 7.20
CA MET A 628 38.66 -26.12 8.63
C MET A 628 40.15 -25.92 8.91
N TYR A 629 40.86 -25.21 8.02
CA TYR A 629 42.29 -24.98 8.15
C TYR A 629 42.56 -24.06 9.34
N ASN A 630 43.32 -24.57 10.31
CA ASN A 630 43.79 -23.79 11.45
C ASN A 630 45.32 -23.68 11.38
N PRO A 631 45.87 -22.48 11.09
CA PRO A 631 47.32 -22.31 11.00
C PRO A 631 48.02 -22.51 12.35
N ASP A 632 47.35 -22.25 13.48
CA ASP A 632 47.95 -22.37 14.82
C ASP A 632 48.14 -23.84 15.24
N THR A 633 47.19 -24.71 14.86
CA THR A 633 47.25 -26.15 15.17
C THR A 633 47.77 -27.00 14.01
N SER A 634 47.97 -26.40 12.82
CA SER A 634 48.30 -27.10 11.57
C SER A 634 47.30 -28.22 11.23
N GLU A 635 46.04 -28.02 11.61
CA GLU A 635 44.94 -28.94 11.32
C GLU A 635 44.23 -28.55 10.03
N ILE A 636 43.90 -29.56 9.22
CA ILE A 636 43.14 -29.40 7.97
C ILE A 636 42.24 -30.62 7.76
N ALA A 637 41.07 -30.41 7.16
CA ALA A 637 40.17 -31.50 6.82
C ALA A 637 40.81 -32.48 5.82
N LYS A 638 40.51 -33.78 5.95
CA LYS A 638 40.97 -34.78 4.97
C LYS A 638 40.33 -34.49 3.60
N PRO A 639 41.08 -34.55 2.49
CA PRO A 639 40.51 -34.29 1.16
C PRO A 639 39.28 -35.15 0.82
N SER A 640 39.24 -36.40 1.30
CA SER A 640 38.08 -37.29 1.11
C SER A 640 36.82 -36.82 1.86
N GLU A 641 36.98 -36.25 3.06
CA GLU A 641 35.87 -35.74 3.87
C GLU A 641 35.41 -34.38 3.33
N LEU A 642 36.36 -33.50 2.94
CA LEU A 642 36.05 -32.26 2.26
C LEU A 642 35.28 -32.50 0.96
N LEU A 643 35.75 -33.40 0.09
CA LEU A 643 35.07 -33.74 -1.15
C LEU A 643 33.67 -34.30 -0.92
N ASN A 644 33.46 -35.08 0.15
CA ASN A 644 32.14 -35.58 0.52
C ASN A 644 31.19 -34.41 0.84
N SER A 645 31.63 -33.47 1.69
CA SER A 645 30.85 -32.28 2.04
C SER A 645 30.58 -31.39 0.82
N VAL A 646 31.58 -31.16 -0.04
CA VAL A 646 31.42 -30.38 -1.29
C VAL A 646 30.35 -31.00 -2.18
N LYS A 647 30.36 -32.33 -2.37
CA LYS A 647 29.32 -33.03 -3.15
C LYS A 647 27.93 -32.88 -2.52
N SER A 648 27.82 -32.93 -1.19
CA SER A 648 26.55 -32.74 -0.49
C SER A 648 26.02 -31.31 -0.69
N VAL A 649 26.88 -30.30 -0.59
CA VAL A 649 26.52 -28.90 -0.86
C VAL A 649 26.08 -28.73 -2.31
N MET A 650 26.83 -29.28 -3.28
CA MET A 650 26.45 -29.21 -4.70
C MET A 650 25.09 -29.87 -4.96
N ASN A 651 24.78 -31.00 -4.32
CA ASN A 651 23.47 -31.64 -4.46
C ASN A 651 22.33 -30.76 -3.92
N VAL A 652 22.54 -30.07 -2.80
CA VAL A 652 21.57 -29.11 -2.26
C VAL A 652 21.37 -27.93 -3.21
N LEU A 653 22.47 -27.36 -3.70
CA LEU A 653 22.44 -26.22 -4.62
C LEU A 653 21.76 -26.60 -5.94
N GLN A 654 22.04 -27.77 -6.51
CA GLN A 654 21.34 -28.27 -7.70
C GLN A 654 19.83 -28.41 -7.44
N GLY A 655 19.45 -28.81 -6.23
CA GLY A 655 18.05 -28.88 -5.82
C GLY A 655 17.31 -27.54 -5.85
N LEU A 656 18.02 -26.40 -5.79
CA LEU A 656 17.43 -25.06 -5.85
C LEU A 656 16.76 -24.75 -7.19
N GLU A 657 17.20 -25.37 -8.28
CA GLU A 657 16.59 -25.21 -9.61
C GLU A 657 15.11 -25.60 -9.64
N ASN A 658 14.67 -26.45 -8.71
CA ASN A 658 13.26 -26.82 -8.58
C ASN A 658 12.39 -25.70 -7.99
N TYR A 659 12.99 -24.71 -7.33
CA TYR A 659 12.30 -23.66 -6.58
C TYR A 659 12.47 -22.27 -7.21
N VAL A 660 13.63 -22.00 -7.79
CA VAL A 660 13.93 -20.75 -8.49
C VAL A 660 14.42 -21.08 -9.88
N ASN A 661 13.96 -20.34 -10.88
CA ASN A 661 14.45 -20.44 -12.24
C ASN A 661 15.85 -19.81 -12.34
N ILE A 662 16.86 -20.52 -11.82
CA ILE A 662 18.27 -20.12 -11.81
C ILE A 662 19.13 -21.21 -12.44
N ASP A 663 20.21 -20.80 -13.09
CA ASP A 663 21.22 -21.69 -13.65
C ASP A 663 22.31 -21.96 -12.59
N ILE A 664 22.17 -23.07 -11.85
CA ILE A 664 23.15 -23.45 -10.82
C ILE A 664 24.46 -23.93 -11.46
N ALA A 665 24.41 -24.48 -12.67
CA ALA A 665 25.62 -24.88 -13.39
C ALA A 665 26.52 -23.67 -13.65
N ARG A 666 25.95 -22.50 -13.96
CA ARG A 666 26.70 -21.23 -14.05
C ARG A 666 27.42 -20.90 -12.73
N ILE A 667 26.77 -21.05 -11.58
CA ILE A 667 27.39 -20.82 -10.26
C ILE A 667 28.57 -21.78 -10.04
N PHE A 668 28.40 -23.07 -10.34
CA PHE A 668 29.47 -24.05 -10.20
C PHE A 668 30.66 -23.73 -11.11
N ASN A 669 30.40 -23.32 -12.35
CA ASN A 669 31.43 -22.93 -13.31
C ASN A 669 32.10 -21.59 -12.94
N SER A 670 31.42 -20.72 -12.19
CA SER A 670 31.98 -19.47 -11.66
C SER A 670 32.90 -19.75 -10.46
N VAL A 671 32.45 -20.55 -9.49
CA VAL A 671 33.10 -20.71 -8.18
C VAL A 671 34.16 -21.82 -8.15
N LEU A 672 33.85 -23.03 -8.66
CA LEU A 672 34.74 -24.19 -8.50
C LEU A 672 36.10 -24.03 -9.22
N PRO A 673 36.16 -23.49 -10.46
CA PRO A 673 37.45 -23.25 -11.11
C PRO A 673 38.33 -22.25 -10.36
N GLN A 674 37.75 -21.26 -9.68
CA GLN A 674 38.54 -20.30 -8.90
C GLN A 674 39.27 -20.97 -7.75
N GLN A 675 38.67 -21.99 -7.13
CA GLN A 675 39.30 -22.74 -6.04
C GLN A 675 40.53 -23.56 -6.46
N THR A 676 40.79 -23.67 -7.77
CA THR A 676 42.00 -24.29 -8.33
C THR A 676 43.19 -23.33 -8.44
N GLN A 677 42.96 -22.01 -8.31
CA GLN A 677 43.99 -20.97 -8.41
C GLN A 677 44.66 -20.71 -7.05
N HIS A 678 45.67 -19.86 -6.97
CA HIS A 678 46.29 -19.49 -5.68
C HIS A 678 45.42 -18.55 -4.83
N ILE A 679 44.67 -17.67 -5.47
CA ILE A 679 43.75 -16.71 -4.87
C ILE A 679 42.44 -16.70 -5.66
N ASP A 680 41.31 -16.43 -5.01
CA ASP A 680 40.04 -16.24 -5.72
C ASP A 680 39.87 -14.80 -6.21
N SER A 681 38.88 -14.58 -7.09
CA SER A 681 38.58 -13.26 -7.66
C SER A 681 37.47 -12.49 -6.92
N PHE A 682 36.78 -13.13 -5.98
CA PHE A 682 35.67 -12.53 -5.25
C PHE A 682 36.14 -11.73 -4.02
N THR A 683 36.99 -12.35 -3.20
CA THR A 683 37.52 -11.78 -1.95
C THR A 683 39.03 -11.56 -2.01
N GLY A 684 39.72 -12.20 -2.96
CA GLY A 684 41.18 -12.16 -3.02
C GLY A 684 41.84 -13.06 -1.96
N GLU A 685 41.07 -13.95 -1.34
CA GLU A 685 41.55 -14.83 -0.28
C GLU A 685 42.21 -16.11 -0.84
N LYS A 686 42.97 -16.80 0.02
CA LYS A 686 43.61 -18.08 -0.31
C LYS A 686 42.56 -19.16 -0.55
N THR A 687 42.70 -19.86 -1.66
CA THR A 687 41.81 -20.95 -2.08
C THR A 687 42.11 -22.26 -1.35
N ILE A 688 41.26 -23.26 -1.58
CA ILE A 688 41.52 -24.66 -1.22
C ILE A 688 42.89 -25.12 -1.73
N THR A 689 43.23 -24.88 -3.01
CA THR A 689 44.53 -25.28 -3.58
C THR A 689 45.70 -24.65 -2.84
N ALA A 690 45.66 -23.34 -2.56
CA ALA A 690 46.75 -22.66 -1.88
C ALA A 690 46.95 -23.18 -0.45
N ASN A 691 45.86 -23.43 0.28
CA ASN A 691 45.94 -23.89 1.66
C ASN A 691 46.42 -25.35 1.77
N TYR A 692 45.94 -26.27 0.92
CA TYR A 692 46.47 -27.64 0.87
C TYR A 692 47.88 -27.74 0.28
N THR A 693 48.33 -26.79 -0.53
CA THR A 693 49.72 -26.74 -1.00
C THR A 693 50.66 -26.26 0.10
N ASN A 694 50.16 -25.43 1.01
CA ASN A 694 50.93 -24.89 2.12
C ASN A 694 51.03 -25.85 3.32
N TRP A 695 49.98 -26.65 3.57
CA TRP A 695 49.95 -27.71 4.58
C TRP A 695 50.69 -28.96 4.07
#